data_AF-A0A9X5CGN6-F1
#
_entry.id   AF-A0A9X5CGN6-F1
#
_cell.length_a   1.000
_cell.length_b   1.000
_cell.length_c   1.000
_cell.angle_alpha   90.00
_cell.angle_beta   90.00
_cell.angle_gamma   90.00
#
_symmetry.space_group_name_H-M   'P 1'
#
loop_
_entity.id
_entity.type
_entity.pdbx_description
1 polymer ?
#
loop_
_entity_poly.entity_id
_entity_poly.type
_entity_poly.pdbx_seq_one_letter_code
_entity_poly.pdbx_strand_id
1 'polypeptide(L)'
;LRLRRRGGDFVPLIERTPAPTTRTSPTDGTGPDTTATATTATVPLPPSTPASLSSTPPPSPLPSPTETTTDGRPATETAADTTAADTTATATDTGTATDTVTGTDTDADPPGLDGDDAYELSQLAGDRGGQGDPTRQLAVGRRAGAVLHSLGHPVVLAGAARGRVQFGTPRPLDAVEFGLPGDTLPTAASVRRALEQEFPGARVRPSAVTDDGRTLALSVDGVTIRITATGRPYTGTVRTDGFTLPAPADSVAHAALTLATATGQDSRGRDLLDLLWALRATSADGTPSLTPATLPEDAYRAARPAGAPASLAVRLSEVLDTAALDADTLARHERTWRELGVADGDLPGLRAELTGLAHALRTAPEVTADPVRTLAARLPGLSATDRNAALALLTPADRERLAADPALVDALRTATGPEEFASVAADLMTQVPTGVGQPVSARAAARTRIARMLRDPEVTARLLKGGTRVVVVPRTEALTSLDAFRFLNGAVTGDGRPWDGVRGVGTRTAAVTEENLLGERTTVGSGMSAYPDGYSTTVHEFAHTVHLHGLDATDRQRVTNAFRTTTRHGEAGAWPDGPLHSRDADGRRSAPNYSSRDEREFFAQLTNVYLRANGGNDPYTGLPRVNAGPEWVRTRQPALYPLLRRLYGDATDTRPTDINPVEATDTENEALARARALFAVAEGTPAEDGPAHEAVRALWDGTAGTHVPQPHPPAAPPVPVPTDARR
;
A
#
# COMPACT_ATOMS: atom_id res chain seq x y z
N LEU A 1 -36.20 -13.52 7.86
CA LEU A 1 -37.01 -13.04 6.71
C LEU A 1 -37.46 -14.27 5.90
N ARG A 2 -38.74 -14.66 5.98
CA ARG A 2 -39.29 -15.76 5.17
C ARG A 2 -40.13 -15.14 4.04
N LEU A 3 -39.75 -15.38 2.79
CA LEU A 3 -40.49 -14.96 1.60
C LEU A 3 -41.24 -16.18 1.03
N ARG A 4 -42.55 -16.06 0.81
CA ARG A 4 -43.37 -17.07 0.12
C ARG A 4 -43.81 -16.51 -1.23
N ARG A 5 -43.55 -17.24 -2.31
CA ARG A 5 -43.83 -16.85 -3.70
C ARG A 5 -45.30 -17.08 -4.05
N ARG A 6 -46.01 -16.07 -4.55
CA ARG A 6 -47.24 -16.25 -5.33
C ARG A 6 -47.40 -15.10 -6.34
N GLY A 7 -47.37 -15.42 -7.63
CA GLY A 7 -47.92 -14.57 -8.69
C GLY A 7 -47.15 -13.29 -9.04
N GLY A 8 -45.88 -13.39 -9.42
CA GLY A 8 -45.25 -12.42 -10.32
C GLY A 8 -44.61 -11.17 -9.71
N ASP A 9 -45.06 -10.65 -8.57
CA ASP A 9 -44.52 -9.41 -7.99
C ASP A 9 -44.21 -9.55 -6.48
N PHE A 10 -43.09 -8.96 -6.04
CA PHE A 10 -42.68 -8.88 -4.63
C PHE A 10 -43.06 -7.52 -4.04
N VAL A 11 -43.93 -7.51 -3.03
CA VAL A 11 -44.23 -6.31 -2.21
C VAL A 11 -43.86 -6.60 -0.74
N PRO A 12 -43.08 -5.73 -0.07
CA PRO A 12 -42.70 -5.93 1.33
C PRO A 12 -43.86 -5.62 2.30
N LEU A 13 -44.18 -6.56 3.19
CA LEU A 13 -45.09 -6.37 4.31
C LEU A 13 -44.29 -5.95 5.56
N ILE A 14 -44.56 -4.75 6.09
CA ILE A 14 -44.01 -4.26 7.36
C ILE A 14 -45.02 -4.59 8.47
N GLU A 15 -44.75 -5.61 9.27
CA GLU A 15 -45.45 -5.83 10.54
C GLU A 15 -44.66 -5.19 11.68
N ARG A 16 -45.30 -4.24 12.38
CA ARG A 16 -44.83 -3.63 13.63
C ARG A 16 -45.44 -4.38 14.81
N THR A 17 -44.60 -4.83 15.74
CA THR A 17 -45.03 -5.24 17.10
C THR A 17 -43.87 -5.04 18.11
N PRO A 18 -44.16 -4.89 19.42
CA PRO A 18 -43.69 -3.75 20.21
C PRO A 18 -42.61 -4.12 21.25
N ALA A 19 -42.00 -3.08 21.82
CA ALA A 19 -40.95 -3.12 22.83
C ALA A 19 -41.34 -3.85 24.14
N PRO A 20 -40.39 -4.53 24.82
CA PRO A 20 -40.63 -5.04 26.16
C PRO A 20 -40.15 -4.07 27.25
N THR A 21 -41.07 -3.89 28.19
CA THR A 21 -40.96 -3.18 29.47
C THR A 21 -40.04 -3.87 30.48
N THR A 22 -39.40 -3.05 31.31
CA THR A 22 -38.69 -3.36 32.56
C THR A 22 -39.50 -4.17 33.57
N ARG A 23 -38.84 -5.13 34.26
CA ARG A 23 -39.27 -5.63 35.58
C ARG A 23 -38.08 -6.17 36.40
N THR A 24 -38.12 -5.89 37.69
CA THR A 24 -37.15 -6.13 38.75
C THR A 24 -37.41 -7.42 39.55
N SER A 25 -36.33 -8.18 39.84
CA SER A 25 -35.96 -8.99 41.06
C SER A 25 -36.85 -10.19 41.52
N PRO A 26 -36.43 -11.11 42.46
CA PRO A 26 -35.13 -11.35 43.17
C PRO A 26 -34.68 -12.86 43.34
N THR A 27 -33.58 -13.04 44.12
CA THR A 27 -33.18 -14.16 45.05
C THR A 27 -32.29 -15.37 44.63
N ASP A 28 -31.13 -15.42 45.32
CA ASP A 28 -30.48 -16.50 46.11
C ASP A 28 -29.53 -17.60 45.57
N GLY A 29 -28.36 -17.67 46.27
CA GLY A 29 -27.48 -18.83 46.55
C GLY A 29 -26.40 -19.12 45.50
N THR A 30 -25.11 -19.34 45.76
CA THR A 30 -24.30 -19.67 46.95
C THR A 30 -22.81 -19.55 46.54
N GLY A 31 -21.89 -19.21 47.45
CA GLY A 31 -20.43 -19.08 47.22
C GLY A 31 -19.66 -20.40 47.01
N PRO A 32 -18.31 -20.47 47.15
CA PRO A 32 -17.48 -19.68 48.07
C PRO A 32 -16.16 -19.06 47.50
N ASP A 33 -15.54 -18.31 48.41
CA ASP A 33 -14.34 -17.46 48.37
C ASP A 33 -13.04 -18.02 47.77
N THR A 34 -12.21 -17.09 47.28
CA THR A 34 -10.77 -17.06 47.59
C THR A 34 -10.18 -15.64 47.44
N THR A 35 -9.88 -15.04 48.59
CA THR A 35 -8.75 -14.14 48.92
C THR A 35 -8.00 -13.39 47.80
N ALA A 36 -8.03 -12.05 47.84
CA ALA A 36 -6.87 -11.22 47.52
C ALA A 36 -6.94 -9.84 48.20
N THR A 37 -5.77 -9.40 48.62
CA THR A 37 -5.41 -8.37 49.59
C THR A 37 -5.68 -6.94 49.10
N ALA A 38 -6.20 -6.09 50.00
CA ALA A 38 -6.34 -4.65 49.78
C ALA A 38 -5.03 -3.92 50.10
N THR A 39 -4.65 -2.95 49.25
CA THR A 39 -3.70 -1.90 49.62
C THR A 39 -4.21 -0.57 49.07
N THR A 40 -4.50 0.33 49.99
CA THR A 40 -4.92 1.73 49.82
C THR A 40 -3.75 2.64 49.47
N ALA A 41 -3.93 3.57 48.53
CA ALA A 41 -3.42 4.95 48.56
C ALA A 41 -3.97 5.74 47.34
N THR A 42 -4.92 6.65 47.53
CA THR A 42 -4.73 8.12 47.71
C THR A 42 -4.65 8.88 46.40
N VAL A 43 -5.74 9.60 46.11
CA VAL A 43 -5.94 10.61 45.06
C VAL A 43 -5.28 11.93 45.47
N PRO A 44 -4.66 12.67 44.52
CA PRO A 44 -4.55 14.12 44.63
C PRO A 44 -5.38 14.85 43.56
N LEU A 45 -6.12 15.85 44.02
CA LEU A 45 -6.79 16.90 43.23
C LEU A 45 -5.77 17.77 42.45
N PRO A 46 -6.16 18.37 41.31
CA PRO A 46 -5.29 19.25 40.52
C PRO A 46 -5.25 20.70 41.05
N PRO A 47 -4.14 21.44 40.86
CA PRO A 47 -4.10 22.87 41.14
C PRO A 47 -4.53 23.73 39.92
N SER A 48 -5.35 24.70 40.27
CA SER A 48 -5.75 25.98 39.69
C SER A 48 -5.03 26.55 38.44
N THR A 49 -5.89 27.04 37.55
CA THR A 49 -5.74 28.00 36.43
C THR A 49 -4.87 29.24 36.71
N PRO A 50 -4.30 29.83 35.64
CA PRO A 50 -4.26 31.28 35.50
C PRO A 50 -5.02 31.77 34.24
N ALA A 51 -5.58 32.97 34.39
CA ALA A 51 -6.48 33.67 33.48
C ALA A 51 -5.85 34.03 32.13
N SER A 52 -6.60 33.86 31.04
CA SER A 52 -6.32 34.47 29.73
C SER A 52 -7.20 35.70 29.54
N LEU A 53 -6.57 36.83 29.26
CA LEU A 53 -7.21 38.09 28.90
C LEU A 53 -7.81 37.98 27.49
N SER A 54 -9.11 38.23 27.41
CA SER A 54 -9.90 38.32 26.18
C SER A 54 -9.71 39.70 25.55
N SER A 55 -9.50 39.74 24.23
CA SER A 55 -9.57 40.97 23.42
C SER A 55 -9.96 40.63 21.99
N THR A 56 -11.25 40.41 21.77
CA THR A 56 -11.86 40.34 20.43
C THR A 56 -12.39 41.71 20.04
N PRO A 57 -12.04 42.27 18.87
CA PRO A 57 -12.79 43.38 18.29
C PRO A 57 -14.00 42.87 17.46
N PRO A 58 -15.11 43.63 17.37
CA PRO A 58 -16.34 43.19 16.71
C PRO A 58 -16.28 43.29 15.17
N PRO A 59 -17.13 42.53 14.44
CA PRO A 59 -17.17 42.55 12.98
C PRO A 59 -17.95 43.77 12.44
N SER A 60 -17.46 44.35 11.34
CA SER A 60 -18.21 45.33 10.53
C SER A 60 -18.88 44.65 9.32
N PRO A 61 -20.00 45.20 8.81
CA PRO A 61 -21.01 44.42 8.09
C PRO A 61 -20.80 44.33 6.57
N LEU A 62 -21.36 43.26 6.01
CA LEU A 62 -21.61 43.01 4.59
C LEU A 62 -22.33 44.18 3.89
N PRO A 63 -22.09 44.38 2.58
CA PRO A 63 -23.08 44.94 1.68
C PRO A 63 -23.80 43.84 0.88
N SER A 64 -25.13 43.90 0.88
CA SER A 64 -26.07 43.11 0.07
C SER A 64 -25.93 43.37 -1.44
N PRO A 65 -26.36 42.44 -2.30
CA PRO A 65 -26.27 42.57 -3.75
C PRO A 65 -27.43 43.42 -4.31
N THR A 66 -27.16 44.20 -5.35
CA THR A 66 -28.19 44.86 -6.16
C THR A 66 -28.42 44.03 -7.42
N GLU A 67 -29.63 43.51 -7.55
CA GLU A 67 -30.17 42.99 -8.80
C GLU A 67 -30.32 44.11 -9.84
N THR A 68 -30.03 43.81 -11.10
CA THR A 68 -30.70 44.49 -12.21
C THR A 68 -30.91 43.47 -13.33
N THR A 69 -32.15 43.02 -13.44
CA THR A 69 -32.74 42.40 -14.62
C THR A 69 -32.95 43.48 -15.68
N THR A 70 -32.68 43.21 -16.96
CA THR A 70 -33.60 43.58 -18.04
C THR A 70 -33.31 42.71 -19.28
N ASP A 71 -34.40 42.13 -19.77
CA ASP A 71 -34.59 41.39 -21.02
C ASP A 71 -34.17 42.14 -22.29
N GLY A 72 -33.91 41.37 -23.35
CA GLY A 72 -33.78 41.91 -24.71
C GLY A 72 -33.52 40.86 -25.79
N ARG A 73 -34.43 39.88 -25.97
CA ARG A 73 -34.67 39.21 -27.28
C ARG A 73 -35.72 40.05 -28.05
N PRO A 74 -35.88 39.97 -29.39
CA PRO A 74 -36.10 38.70 -30.10
C PRO A 74 -35.63 38.60 -31.59
N ALA A 75 -35.91 37.41 -32.15
CA ALA A 75 -36.19 37.06 -33.57
C ALA A 75 -35.00 37.08 -34.58
N THR A 76 -34.84 36.19 -35.58
CA THR A 76 -35.66 35.08 -36.16
C THR A 76 -34.81 34.27 -37.19
N GLU A 77 -35.27 33.03 -37.47
CA GLU A 77 -35.18 32.25 -38.74
C GLU A 77 -33.77 31.79 -39.24
N THR A 78 -33.53 30.61 -39.82
CA THR A 78 -34.32 29.73 -40.71
C THR A 78 -33.80 28.28 -40.66
N ALA A 79 -34.66 27.34 -41.01
CA ALA A 79 -34.47 25.89 -41.13
C ALA A 79 -33.80 25.41 -42.44
N ALA A 80 -33.29 24.17 -42.42
CA ALA A 80 -33.30 23.11 -43.47
C ALA A 80 -32.34 22.00 -42.97
N ASP A 81 -32.74 20.80 -42.54
CA ASP A 81 -33.41 19.67 -43.22
C ASP A 81 -32.65 19.12 -44.44
N THR A 82 -32.05 17.92 -44.33
CA THR A 82 -32.40 16.67 -45.06
C THR A 82 -31.30 15.57 -45.06
N THR A 83 -31.71 14.35 -44.67
CA THR A 83 -31.44 12.98 -45.22
C THR A 83 -30.00 12.51 -45.55
N ALA A 84 -29.45 11.40 -45.02
CA ALA A 84 -29.80 9.95 -45.08
C ALA A 84 -29.31 9.19 -46.33
N ALA A 85 -28.50 8.13 -46.11
CA ALA A 85 -28.25 6.89 -46.89
C ALA A 85 -26.81 6.40 -46.52
N ASP A 86 -26.53 5.30 -45.83
CA ASP A 86 -26.87 3.88 -46.01
C ASP A 86 -26.40 3.27 -47.33
N THR A 87 -25.28 2.52 -47.32
CA THR A 87 -25.16 1.24 -48.05
C THR A 87 -24.00 0.38 -47.52
N THR A 88 -24.35 -0.86 -47.23
CA THR A 88 -23.54 -2.06 -47.03
C THR A 88 -22.94 -2.58 -48.34
N ALA A 89 -21.77 -3.24 -48.30
CA ALA A 89 -21.48 -4.42 -49.13
C ALA A 89 -20.18 -5.14 -48.70
N THR A 90 -20.29 -6.47 -48.78
CA THR A 90 -19.43 -7.54 -48.29
C THR A 90 -18.49 -8.07 -49.38
N ALA A 91 -17.49 -8.87 -48.96
CA ALA A 91 -16.98 -10.10 -49.61
C ALA A 91 -15.51 -10.10 -50.10
N THR A 92 -14.68 -10.83 -49.33
CA THR A 92 -13.73 -11.92 -49.72
C THR A 92 -13.10 -11.91 -51.12
N ASP A 93 -11.77 -12.04 -51.21
CA ASP A 93 -11.11 -13.30 -51.63
C ASP A 93 -9.57 -13.29 -51.38
N THR A 94 -9.06 -14.51 -51.35
CA THR A 94 -7.76 -15.13 -51.08
C THR A 94 -6.57 -14.75 -51.99
N GLY A 95 -5.33 -15.02 -51.53
CA GLY A 95 -4.15 -15.10 -52.41
C GLY A 95 -2.78 -15.01 -51.73
N THR A 96 -2.08 -16.14 -51.68
CA THR A 96 -0.75 -16.44 -51.09
C THR A 96 0.50 -15.98 -51.88
N ALA A 97 1.60 -15.71 -51.13
CA ALA A 97 3.05 -15.82 -51.44
C ALA A 97 3.64 -14.89 -52.54
N THR A 98 4.87 -14.34 -52.51
CA THR A 98 6.18 -14.77 -51.95
C THR A 98 7.18 -13.58 -51.99
N ASP A 99 8.23 -13.64 -51.14
CA ASP A 99 9.52 -12.91 -51.09
C ASP A 99 9.92 -11.88 -52.19
N THR A 100 10.53 -10.74 -51.80
CA THR A 100 12.00 -10.51 -51.77
C THR A 100 12.35 -9.08 -51.28
N VAL A 101 13.44 -9.00 -50.53
CA VAL A 101 14.14 -7.89 -49.83
C VAL A 101 14.63 -6.73 -50.73
N THR A 102 14.54 -5.47 -50.27
CA THR A 102 15.67 -4.48 -50.09
C THR A 102 15.21 -3.04 -49.76
N GLY A 103 15.92 -2.39 -48.81
CA GLY A 103 16.16 -0.92 -48.73
C GLY A 103 15.14 -0.09 -47.93
N THR A 104 15.37 0.15 -46.62
CA THR A 104 15.95 1.39 -46.04
C THR A 104 15.16 2.67 -46.36
N ASP A 105 14.36 3.15 -45.41
CA ASP A 105 14.51 4.51 -44.87
C ASP A 105 13.73 4.67 -43.56
N THR A 106 14.39 5.36 -42.63
CA THR A 106 14.03 5.59 -41.23
C THR A 106 13.16 6.84 -41.10
N ASP A 107 11.93 6.69 -40.63
CA ASP A 107 11.18 7.74 -39.93
C ASP A 107 10.38 7.06 -38.81
N ALA A 108 10.94 7.09 -37.60
CA ALA A 108 10.29 6.58 -36.40
C ALA A 108 9.64 7.74 -35.65
N ASP A 109 8.32 7.83 -35.79
CA ASP A 109 7.44 8.50 -34.83
C ASP A 109 7.68 7.94 -33.41
N PRO A 110 7.59 8.78 -32.35
CA PRO A 110 7.71 8.29 -30.98
C PRO A 110 6.46 7.48 -30.61
N PRO A 111 6.61 6.28 -30.01
CA PRO A 111 5.45 5.46 -29.64
C PRO A 111 4.73 6.06 -28.44
N GLY A 112 3.40 6.19 -28.57
CA GLY A 112 2.49 6.40 -27.45
C GLY A 112 2.57 5.23 -26.47
N LEU A 113 2.83 5.56 -25.21
CA LEU A 113 2.85 4.61 -24.11
C LEU A 113 1.44 4.48 -23.54
N ASP A 114 0.67 3.55 -24.09
CA ASP A 114 -0.38 2.87 -23.33
C ASP A 114 0.27 1.62 -22.71
N GLY A 115 0.37 1.58 -21.38
CA GLY A 115 1.03 0.49 -20.68
C GLY A 115 0.80 0.55 -19.18
N ASP A 116 -0.34 0.02 -18.75
CA ASP A 116 -0.55 -0.49 -17.40
C ASP A 116 0.28 -1.78 -17.22
N ASP A 117 1.00 -1.87 -16.11
CA ASP A 117 1.48 -3.08 -15.42
C ASP A 117 2.11 -4.21 -16.28
N ALA A 118 3.43 -4.16 -16.49
CA ALA A 118 4.28 -5.35 -16.59
C ALA A 118 5.78 -5.00 -16.60
N TYR A 119 6.38 -4.88 -15.42
CA TYR A 119 7.84 -5.00 -15.26
C TYR A 119 8.14 -5.84 -14.01
N GLU A 120 7.63 -7.08 -14.00
CA GLU A 120 8.20 -8.14 -13.16
C GLU A 120 9.25 -8.89 -13.97
N LEU A 121 10.52 -8.62 -13.66
CA LEU A 121 11.65 -9.40 -14.14
C LEU A 121 11.63 -10.78 -13.50
N SER A 122 10.89 -11.68 -14.16
CA SER A 122 11.17 -13.10 -14.20
C SER A 122 12.58 -13.32 -14.77
N GLN A 123 13.57 -13.44 -13.88
CA GLN A 123 14.87 -14.03 -14.21
C GLN A 123 15.09 -15.28 -13.38
N LEU A 124 14.28 -16.29 -13.70
CA LEU A 124 14.58 -17.73 -13.56
C LEU A 124 13.65 -18.60 -14.44
N ALA A 125 12.88 -18.01 -15.36
CA ALA A 125 12.04 -18.73 -16.32
C ALA A 125 12.88 -19.25 -17.50
N GLY A 126 13.71 -20.26 -17.23
CA GLY A 126 14.13 -21.22 -18.25
C GLY A 126 12.99 -22.19 -18.51
N ASP A 127 12.56 -22.29 -19.78
CA ASP A 127 11.49 -23.13 -20.33
C ASP A 127 10.06 -22.84 -19.85
N ARG A 128 9.40 -21.87 -20.51
CA ARG A 128 7.94 -21.93 -20.72
C ARG A 128 7.64 -23.09 -21.69
N GLY A 129 7.66 -24.32 -21.18
CA GLY A 129 7.09 -25.48 -21.88
C GLY A 129 5.59 -25.24 -22.07
N GLY A 130 5.10 -25.33 -23.32
CA GLY A 130 3.71 -25.04 -23.66
C GLY A 130 2.71 -25.81 -22.79
N GLN A 131 1.54 -25.19 -22.54
CA GLN A 131 0.41 -25.79 -21.82
C GLN A 131 0.14 -27.20 -22.35
N GLY A 132 0.66 -28.21 -21.64
CA GLY A 132 0.46 -29.60 -21.98
C GLY A 132 -0.95 -30.04 -21.62
N ASP A 133 -1.44 -31.07 -22.32
CA ASP A 133 -2.67 -31.76 -21.93
C ASP A 133 -2.57 -32.23 -20.47
N PRO A 134 -3.43 -31.76 -19.53
CA PRO A 134 -3.41 -32.16 -18.13
C PRO A 134 -3.51 -33.67 -17.93
N THR A 135 -4.23 -34.36 -18.82
CA THR A 135 -4.35 -35.83 -18.80
C THR A 135 -2.98 -36.48 -19.00
N ARG A 136 -2.23 -36.02 -20.01
CA ARG A 136 -0.86 -36.49 -20.28
C ARG A 136 0.06 -36.20 -19.10
N GLN A 137 0.00 -34.99 -18.53
CA GLN A 137 0.86 -34.62 -17.41
C GLN A 137 0.61 -35.49 -16.18
N LEU A 138 -0.66 -35.73 -15.83
CA LEU A 138 -1.02 -36.60 -14.71
C LEU A 138 -0.67 -38.08 -14.99
N ALA A 139 -0.75 -38.55 -16.22
CA ALA A 139 -0.33 -39.91 -16.58
C ALA A 139 1.18 -40.12 -16.35
N VAL A 140 2.01 -39.16 -16.80
CA VAL A 140 3.47 -39.17 -16.56
C VAL A 140 3.75 -39.07 -15.07
N GLY A 141 3.08 -38.15 -14.38
CA GLY A 141 3.19 -37.97 -12.93
C GLY A 141 2.90 -39.24 -12.14
N ARG A 142 1.85 -39.98 -12.50
CA ARG A 142 1.43 -41.21 -11.81
C ARG A 142 2.51 -42.28 -11.85
N ARG A 143 3.11 -42.50 -13.02
CA ARG A 143 4.21 -43.45 -13.20
C ARG A 143 5.47 -42.99 -12.48
N ALA A 144 5.81 -41.71 -12.56
CA ALA A 144 6.96 -41.17 -11.85
C ALA A 144 6.83 -41.30 -10.32
N GLY A 145 5.64 -41.07 -9.77
CA GLY A 145 5.36 -41.31 -8.34
C GLY A 145 5.53 -42.78 -7.94
N ALA A 146 5.11 -43.72 -8.80
CA ALA A 146 5.31 -45.15 -8.59
C ALA A 146 6.81 -45.54 -8.64
N VAL A 147 7.57 -44.98 -9.58
CA VAL A 147 9.02 -45.16 -9.67
C VAL A 147 9.71 -44.66 -8.40
N LEU A 148 9.38 -43.45 -7.94
CA LEU A 148 9.96 -42.89 -6.71
C LEU A 148 9.64 -43.76 -5.49
N HIS A 149 8.40 -44.26 -5.39
CA HIS A 149 8.02 -45.21 -4.35
C HIS A 149 8.85 -46.51 -4.41
N SER A 150 9.07 -47.07 -5.60
CA SER A 150 9.89 -48.27 -5.79
C SER A 150 11.37 -48.09 -5.42
N LEU A 151 11.87 -46.85 -5.52
CA LEU A 151 13.21 -46.46 -5.08
C LEU A 151 13.31 -46.22 -3.56
N GLY A 152 12.23 -46.43 -2.80
CA GLY A 152 12.20 -46.18 -1.36
C GLY A 152 11.88 -44.73 -0.98
N HIS A 153 11.39 -43.91 -1.92
CA HIS A 153 11.04 -42.51 -1.70
C HIS A 153 9.52 -42.32 -1.88
N PRO A 154 8.69 -42.66 -0.86
CA PRO A 154 7.24 -42.53 -0.95
C PRO A 154 6.85 -41.05 -1.00
N VAL A 155 6.56 -40.57 -2.20
CA VAL A 155 6.15 -39.19 -2.43
C VAL A 155 4.64 -39.00 -2.30
N VAL A 156 4.25 -37.77 -1.95
CA VAL A 156 2.87 -37.31 -1.82
C VAL A 156 2.62 -36.20 -2.85
N LEU A 157 1.54 -36.31 -3.62
CA LEU A 157 1.22 -35.32 -4.65
C LEU A 157 0.89 -33.96 -4.03
N ALA A 158 1.44 -32.90 -4.61
CA ALA A 158 1.35 -31.52 -4.13
C ALA A 158 0.94 -30.55 -5.25
N GLY A 159 0.88 -29.25 -4.91
CA GLY A 159 0.64 -28.17 -5.87
C GLY A 159 -0.70 -28.26 -6.62
N ALA A 160 -0.71 -27.74 -7.84
CA ALA A 160 -1.89 -27.72 -8.70
C ALA A 160 -2.35 -29.14 -9.09
N ALA A 161 -1.41 -30.08 -9.24
CA ALA A 161 -1.72 -31.48 -9.57
C ALA A 161 -2.54 -32.15 -8.46
N ARG A 162 -2.21 -31.89 -7.18
CA ARG A 162 -3.03 -32.32 -6.04
C ARG A 162 -4.44 -31.75 -6.11
N GLY A 163 -4.58 -30.45 -6.34
CA GLY A 163 -5.89 -29.79 -6.45
C GLY A 163 -6.76 -30.43 -7.54
N ARG A 164 -6.17 -30.71 -8.71
CA ARG A 164 -6.88 -31.36 -9.82
C ARG A 164 -7.29 -32.79 -9.50
N VAL A 165 -6.38 -33.62 -8.97
CA VAL A 165 -6.68 -35.03 -8.68
C VAL A 165 -7.65 -35.19 -7.50
N GLN A 166 -7.51 -34.36 -6.46
CA GLN A 166 -8.29 -34.51 -5.23
C GLN A 166 -9.63 -33.76 -5.27
N PHE A 167 -9.70 -32.61 -5.94
CA PHE A 167 -10.86 -31.72 -5.90
C PHE A 167 -11.36 -31.28 -7.29
N GLY A 168 -10.75 -31.78 -8.38
CA GLY A 168 -11.15 -31.43 -9.74
C GLY A 168 -10.93 -29.97 -10.09
N THR A 169 -9.92 -29.29 -9.50
CA THR A 169 -9.66 -27.88 -9.82
C THR A 169 -9.37 -27.68 -11.32
N PRO A 170 -9.88 -26.60 -11.95
CA PRO A 170 -9.69 -26.36 -13.38
C PRO A 170 -8.30 -25.81 -13.73
N ARG A 171 -7.54 -25.38 -12.71
CA ARG A 171 -6.24 -24.71 -12.80
C ARG A 171 -5.27 -25.43 -13.77
N PRO A 172 -4.60 -24.73 -14.70
CA PRO A 172 -3.55 -25.32 -15.54
C PRO A 172 -2.43 -25.96 -14.71
N LEU A 173 -1.79 -27.00 -15.25
CA LEU A 173 -0.65 -27.65 -14.62
C LEU A 173 0.63 -27.25 -15.35
N ASP A 174 1.50 -26.52 -14.66
CA ASP A 174 2.83 -26.18 -15.17
C ASP A 174 3.87 -27.29 -14.84
N ALA A 175 3.61 -28.05 -13.77
CA ALA A 175 4.40 -29.20 -13.35
C ALA A 175 3.54 -30.19 -12.54
N VAL A 176 4.02 -31.43 -12.43
CA VAL A 176 3.55 -32.39 -11.43
C VAL A 176 4.46 -32.31 -10.22
N GLU A 177 3.93 -31.80 -9.12
CA GLU A 177 4.68 -31.54 -7.89
C GLU A 177 4.47 -32.65 -6.86
N PHE A 178 5.55 -33.02 -6.18
CA PHE A 178 5.58 -34.04 -5.15
C PHE A 178 6.30 -33.52 -3.90
N GLY A 179 5.69 -33.71 -2.74
CA GLY A 179 6.36 -33.63 -1.43
C GLY A 179 6.99 -34.97 -1.07
N LEU A 180 8.25 -34.95 -0.65
CA LEU A 180 8.95 -36.11 -0.11
C LEU A 180 9.13 -35.93 1.40
N PRO A 181 8.46 -36.73 2.26
CA PRO A 181 8.67 -36.67 3.70
C PRO A 181 10.13 -36.97 4.07
N GLY A 182 10.79 -36.02 4.75
CA GLY A 182 12.20 -36.08 5.15
C GLY A 182 13.06 -34.98 4.51
N ASP A 183 14.33 -34.94 4.90
CA ASP A 183 15.26 -33.85 4.55
C ASP A 183 16.23 -34.20 3.42
N THR A 184 16.20 -35.44 2.93
CA THR A 184 17.15 -35.95 1.93
C THR A 184 16.45 -36.25 0.61
N LEU A 185 16.83 -35.52 -0.44
CA LEU A 185 16.37 -35.80 -1.79
C LEU A 185 17.06 -37.04 -2.38
N PRO A 186 16.39 -37.78 -3.30
CA PRO A 186 17.04 -38.79 -4.10
C PRO A 186 18.06 -38.16 -5.06
N THR A 187 19.11 -38.89 -5.42
CA THR A 187 20.09 -38.39 -6.41
C THR A 187 19.43 -38.22 -7.78
N ALA A 188 19.68 -37.10 -8.46
CA ALA A 188 19.12 -36.86 -9.80
C ALA A 188 19.46 -38.00 -10.79
N ALA A 189 20.64 -38.60 -10.67
CA ALA A 189 21.08 -39.71 -11.50
C ALA A 189 20.28 -41.01 -11.26
N SER A 190 19.95 -41.35 -10.00
CA SER A 190 19.16 -42.54 -9.70
C SER A 190 17.72 -42.39 -10.20
N VAL A 191 17.12 -41.23 -9.98
CA VAL A 191 15.76 -40.92 -10.46
C VAL A 191 15.71 -40.94 -11.99
N ARG A 192 16.69 -40.29 -12.66
CA ARG A 192 16.76 -40.30 -14.13
C ARG A 192 16.82 -41.72 -14.68
N ARG A 193 17.74 -42.55 -14.18
CA ARG A 193 17.91 -43.94 -14.67
C ARG A 193 16.62 -44.75 -14.52
N ALA A 194 15.93 -44.60 -13.38
CA ALA A 194 14.70 -45.34 -13.13
C ALA A 194 13.55 -44.84 -14.04
N LEU A 195 13.47 -43.53 -14.30
CA LEU A 195 12.49 -42.98 -15.23
C LEU A 195 12.78 -43.37 -16.69
N GLU A 196 14.04 -43.42 -17.12
CA GLU A 196 14.41 -43.89 -18.46
C GLU A 196 14.03 -45.36 -18.69
N GLN A 197 14.04 -46.18 -17.61
CA GLN A 197 13.57 -47.57 -17.66
C GLN A 197 12.03 -47.67 -17.73
N GLU A 198 11.32 -46.86 -16.95
CA GLU A 198 9.85 -46.81 -16.92
C GLU A 198 9.24 -46.22 -18.19
N PHE A 199 9.97 -45.31 -18.86
CA PHE A 199 9.55 -44.65 -20.09
C PHE A 199 10.52 -44.93 -21.24
N PRO A 200 10.48 -46.14 -21.85
CA PRO A 200 11.36 -46.49 -22.95
C PRO A 200 11.21 -45.51 -24.14
N GLY A 201 12.31 -44.85 -24.52
CA GLY A 201 12.34 -43.88 -25.62
C GLY A 201 11.97 -42.44 -25.24
N ALA A 202 11.59 -42.18 -23.99
CA ALA A 202 11.33 -40.83 -23.50
C ALA A 202 12.63 -40.04 -23.27
N ARG A 203 12.59 -38.73 -23.51
CA ARG A 203 13.68 -37.81 -23.19
C ARG A 203 13.53 -37.38 -21.73
N VAL A 204 14.33 -37.98 -20.85
CA VAL A 204 14.44 -37.55 -19.44
C VAL A 204 15.59 -36.54 -19.31
N ARG A 205 15.25 -35.29 -18.98
CA ARG A 205 16.22 -34.22 -18.76
C ARG A 205 16.18 -33.80 -17.29
N PRO A 206 17.21 -34.10 -16.48
CA PRO A 206 17.30 -33.51 -15.15
C PRO A 206 17.51 -32.01 -15.28
N SER A 207 16.79 -31.24 -14.49
CA SER A 207 16.98 -29.80 -14.32
C SER A 207 17.74 -29.54 -13.01
N ALA A 208 18.18 -28.30 -12.82
CA ALA A 208 18.95 -27.89 -11.65
C ALA A 208 18.26 -28.28 -10.33
N VAL A 209 19.06 -28.72 -9.36
CA VAL A 209 18.67 -28.71 -7.94
C VAL A 209 18.69 -27.25 -7.50
N THR A 210 17.67 -26.81 -6.76
CA THR A 210 17.68 -25.45 -6.19
C THR A 210 18.91 -25.24 -5.31
N ASP A 211 19.41 -24.01 -5.21
CA ASP A 211 20.62 -23.70 -4.41
C ASP A 211 20.48 -24.12 -2.93
N ASP A 212 19.23 -24.22 -2.44
CA ASP A 212 18.91 -24.70 -1.09
C ASP A 212 18.96 -26.24 -0.94
N GLY A 213 19.19 -26.98 -2.03
CA GLY A 213 19.31 -28.44 -2.02
C GLY A 213 18.00 -29.19 -1.74
N ARG A 214 16.85 -28.51 -1.69
CA ARG A 214 15.58 -29.10 -1.24
C ARG A 214 14.59 -29.41 -2.35
N THR A 215 14.82 -28.93 -3.57
CA THR A 215 13.97 -29.26 -4.72
C THR A 215 14.78 -29.87 -5.85
N LEU A 216 14.33 -31.05 -6.32
CA LEU A 216 14.79 -31.70 -7.55
C LEU A 216 13.75 -31.52 -8.64
N ALA A 217 14.14 -30.93 -9.77
CA ALA A 217 13.30 -30.81 -10.95
C ALA A 217 13.82 -31.69 -12.09
N LEU A 218 12.92 -32.28 -12.85
CA LEU A 218 13.25 -33.10 -14.02
C LEU A 218 12.11 -33.04 -15.05
N SER A 219 12.44 -33.15 -16.32
CA SER A 219 11.48 -33.18 -17.43
C SER A 219 11.43 -34.57 -18.05
N VAL A 220 10.23 -35.10 -18.26
CA VAL A 220 9.98 -36.37 -18.97
C VAL A 220 9.11 -36.05 -20.19
N ASP A 221 9.69 -36.09 -21.39
CA ASP A 221 9.03 -35.73 -22.66
C ASP A 221 8.33 -34.36 -22.62
N GLY A 222 8.95 -33.38 -21.96
CA GLY A 222 8.41 -32.03 -21.81
C GLY A 222 7.44 -31.85 -20.64
N VAL A 223 7.10 -32.91 -19.90
CA VAL A 223 6.36 -32.81 -18.63
C VAL A 223 7.33 -32.57 -17.48
N THR A 224 7.23 -31.42 -16.83
CA THR A 224 8.03 -31.08 -15.66
C THR A 224 7.51 -31.80 -14.42
N ILE A 225 8.41 -32.44 -13.69
CA ILE A 225 8.19 -33.09 -12.40
C ILE A 225 9.08 -32.39 -11.37
N ARG A 226 8.49 -31.98 -10.26
CA ARG A 226 9.22 -31.35 -9.14
C ARG A 226 9.03 -32.18 -7.88
N ILE A 227 10.13 -32.45 -7.20
CA ILE A 227 10.16 -33.20 -5.94
C ILE A 227 10.79 -32.28 -4.90
N THR A 228 10.04 -31.94 -3.86
CA THR A 228 10.50 -31.07 -2.78
C THR A 228 10.57 -31.86 -1.49
N ALA A 229 11.73 -31.86 -0.85
CA ALA A 229 11.93 -32.43 0.48
C ALA A 229 11.11 -31.62 1.50
N THR A 230 10.22 -32.30 2.21
CA THR A 230 9.35 -31.71 3.24
C THR A 230 9.77 -32.26 4.60
N GLY A 231 10.30 -31.41 5.47
CA GLY A 231 10.70 -31.78 6.84
C GLY A 231 9.54 -32.12 7.79
N ARG A 232 8.32 -32.32 7.28
CA ARG A 232 7.15 -32.70 8.08
C ARG A 232 6.44 -33.91 7.46
N PRO A 233 6.19 -34.98 8.22
CA PRO A 233 5.33 -36.06 7.77
C PRO A 233 3.88 -35.59 7.69
N TYR A 234 3.13 -36.12 6.72
CA TYR A 234 1.68 -35.91 6.64
C TYR A 234 0.97 -36.71 7.73
N THR A 235 -0.01 -36.11 8.40
CA THR A 235 -0.81 -36.71 9.48
C THR A 235 -1.70 -37.86 8.99
N GLY A 236 -2.12 -37.81 7.73
CA GLY A 236 -2.74 -38.93 7.02
C GLY A 236 -2.59 -38.81 5.51
N THR A 237 -2.60 -39.95 4.81
CA THR A 237 -2.60 -39.99 3.34
C THR A 237 -3.72 -40.87 2.79
N VAL A 238 -4.22 -40.54 1.61
CA VAL A 238 -5.21 -41.31 0.86
C VAL A 238 -4.67 -41.66 -0.53
N ARG A 239 -5.23 -42.69 -1.16
CA ARG A 239 -4.88 -43.08 -2.53
C ARG A 239 -6.04 -42.77 -3.47
N THR A 240 -5.81 -41.90 -4.44
CA THR A 240 -6.78 -41.55 -5.49
C THR A 240 -6.04 -41.55 -6.82
N ASP A 241 -6.62 -42.18 -7.85
CA ASP A 241 -6.05 -42.19 -9.19
C ASP A 241 -4.56 -42.59 -9.23
N GLY A 242 -4.17 -43.58 -8.43
CA GLY A 242 -2.79 -44.08 -8.37
C GLY A 242 -1.78 -43.12 -7.72
N PHE A 243 -2.21 -41.96 -7.23
CA PHE A 243 -1.41 -41.03 -6.44
C PHE A 243 -1.61 -41.25 -4.94
N THR A 244 -0.57 -40.99 -4.16
CA THR A 244 -0.68 -40.77 -2.71
C THR A 244 -0.91 -39.28 -2.48
N LEU A 245 -1.95 -38.93 -1.74
CA LEU A 245 -2.38 -37.55 -1.47
C LEU A 245 -2.47 -37.36 0.05
N PRO A 246 -2.37 -36.13 0.57
CA PRO A 246 -2.77 -35.84 1.95
C PRO A 246 -4.27 -36.14 2.13
N ALA A 247 -4.71 -36.42 3.36
CA ALA A 247 -6.14 -36.46 3.65
C ALA A 247 -6.83 -35.15 3.20
N PRO A 248 -8.09 -35.17 2.73
CA PRO A 248 -8.77 -33.96 2.23
C PRO A 248 -8.74 -32.79 3.23
N ALA A 249 -8.95 -33.05 4.52
CA ALA A 249 -8.87 -32.04 5.58
C ALA A 249 -7.47 -31.42 5.68
N ASP A 250 -6.40 -32.23 5.59
CA ASP A 250 -5.02 -31.75 5.60
C ASP A 250 -4.70 -30.90 4.36
N SER A 251 -5.24 -31.26 3.20
CA SER A 251 -5.09 -30.49 1.97
C SER A 251 -5.75 -29.11 2.06
N VAL A 252 -6.96 -29.04 2.63
CA VAL A 252 -7.69 -27.79 2.90
C VAL A 252 -6.92 -26.94 3.91
N ALA A 253 -6.47 -27.53 5.02
CA ALA A 253 -5.67 -26.84 6.04
C ALA A 253 -4.35 -26.28 5.47
N HIS A 254 -3.70 -27.01 4.57
CA HIS A 254 -2.51 -26.54 3.87
C HIS A 254 -2.83 -25.37 2.93
N ALA A 255 -3.93 -25.43 2.16
CA ALA A 255 -4.34 -24.32 1.30
C ALA A 255 -4.61 -23.04 2.10
N ALA A 256 -5.23 -23.17 3.28
CA ALA A 256 -5.43 -22.05 4.20
C ALA A 256 -4.10 -21.48 4.71
N LEU A 257 -3.14 -22.33 5.09
CA LEU A 257 -1.81 -21.89 5.49
C LEU A 257 -1.10 -21.15 4.36
N THR A 258 -1.12 -21.69 3.14
CA THR A 258 -0.51 -21.07 1.95
C THR A 258 -1.11 -19.69 1.68
N LEU A 259 -2.44 -19.57 1.70
CA LEU A 259 -3.12 -18.28 1.54
C LEU A 259 -2.70 -17.27 2.63
N ALA A 260 -2.62 -17.70 3.88
CA ALA A 260 -2.30 -16.83 5.01
C ALA A 260 -0.87 -16.29 4.99
N THR A 261 0.08 -17.07 4.46
CA THR A 261 1.50 -16.71 4.35
C THR A 261 1.86 -16.07 3.00
N ALA A 262 0.95 -16.04 2.03
CA ALA A 262 1.16 -15.41 0.73
C ALA A 262 1.43 -13.90 0.83
N THR A 263 2.58 -13.49 0.30
CA THR A 263 3.02 -12.09 0.28
C THR A 263 2.60 -11.35 -0.98
N GLY A 264 2.54 -12.02 -2.13
CA GLY A 264 2.17 -11.44 -3.44
C GLY A 264 0.68 -11.47 -3.75
N GLN A 265 0.18 -10.47 -4.47
CA GLN A 265 -1.24 -10.31 -4.79
C GLN A 265 -1.75 -11.38 -5.76
N ASP A 266 -0.99 -11.71 -6.80
CA ASP A 266 -1.36 -12.76 -7.77
C ASP A 266 -1.35 -14.15 -7.13
N SER A 267 -0.38 -14.40 -6.26
CA SER A 267 -0.35 -15.62 -5.44
C SER A 267 -1.59 -15.72 -4.56
N ARG A 268 -2.02 -14.64 -3.90
CA ARG A 268 -3.26 -14.65 -3.09
C ARG A 268 -4.50 -15.01 -3.90
N GLY A 269 -4.66 -14.50 -5.12
CA GLY A 269 -5.82 -14.84 -5.97
C GLY A 269 -5.89 -16.33 -6.30
N ARG A 270 -4.74 -16.91 -6.64
CA ARG A 270 -4.57 -18.35 -6.89
C ARG A 270 -4.76 -19.20 -5.62
N ASP A 271 -4.14 -18.82 -4.51
CA ASP A 271 -4.19 -19.58 -3.26
C ASP A 271 -5.61 -19.54 -2.66
N LEU A 272 -6.31 -18.42 -2.84
CA LEU A 272 -7.73 -18.29 -2.49
C LEU A 272 -8.60 -19.21 -3.34
N LEU A 273 -8.34 -19.31 -4.66
CA LEU A 273 -9.05 -20.27 -5.51
C LEU A 273 -8.86 -21.70 -5.00
N ASP A 274 -7.62 -22.11 -4.74
CA ASP A 274 -7.29 -23.46 -4.30
C ASP A 274 -8.00 -23.80 -2.97
N LEU A 275 -8.08 -22.84 -2.04
CA LEU A 275 -8.83 -22.99 -0.78
C LEU A 275 -10.35 -23.13 -1.00
N LEU A 276 -10.96 -22.19 -1.72
CA LEU A 276 -12.41 -22.17 -1.92
C LEU A 276 -12.91 -23.37 -2.72
N TRP A 277 -12.14 -23.81 -3.72
CA TRP A 277 -12.49 -24.98 -4.53
C TRP A 277 -12.40 -26.27 -3.72
N ALA A 278 -11.36 -26.42 -2.90
CA ALA A 278 -11.22 -27.57 -2.00
C ALA A 278 -12.36 -27.62 -0.98
N LEU A 279 -12.72 -26.48 -0.39
CA LEU A 279 -13.86 -26.38 0.53
C LEU A 279 -15.17 -26.81 -0.11
N ARG A 280 -15.48 -26.28 -1.30
CA ARG A 280 -16.69 -26.63 -2.05
C ARG A 280 -16.78 -28.13 -2.33
N ALA A 281 -15.66 -28.76 -2.72
CA ALA A 281 -15.59 -30.20 -2.96
C ALA A 281 -15.81 -31.00 -1.68
N THR A 282 -15.14 -30.64 -0.57
CA THR A 282 -15.27 -31.35 0.71
C THR A 282 -16.66 -31.23 1.34
N SER A 283 -17.33 -30.08 1.18
CA SER A 283 -18.69 -29.85 1.65
C SER A 283 -19.71 -30.74 0.94
N ALA A 284 -19.53 -30.97 -0.37
CA ALA A 284 -20.40 -31.86 -1.14
C ALA A 284 -20.31 -33.32 -0.67
N ASP A 285 -19.12 -33.74 -0.20
CA ASP A 285 -18.84 -35.10 0.26
C ASP A 285 -19.08 -35.30 1.77
N GLY A 286 -19.59 -34.29 2.48
CA GLY A 286 -19.88 -34.36 3.92
C GLY A 286 -18.65 -34.39 4.85
N THR A 287 -17.48 -33.99 4.34
CA THR A 287 -16.23 -33.88 5.11
C THR A 287 -16.28 -32.59 5.97
N PRO A 288 -15.77 -32.59 7.22
CA PRO A 288 -15.86 -31.42 8.10
C PRO A 288 -15.22 -30.17 7.49
N SER A 289 -15.89 -29.04 7.68
CA SER A 289 -15.43 -27.71 7.25
C SER A 289 -14.15 -27.29 7.99
N LEU A 290 -13.42 -26.33 7.40
CA LEU A 290 -12.35 -25.62 8.10
C LEU A 290 -12.87 -25.06 9.43
N THR A 291 -12.30 -25.51 10.54
CA THR A 291 -12.53 -24.95 11.87
C THR A 291 -11.21 -24.46 12.46
N PRO A 292 -11.23 -23.48 13.39
CA PRO A 292 -10.01 -23.04 14.06
C PRO A 292 -9.18 -24.18 14.66
N ALA A 293 -9.83 -25.24 15.17
CA ALA A 293 -9.17 -26.43 15.73
C ALA A 293 -8.37 -27.26 14.71
N THR A 294 -8.70 -27.14 13.42
CA THR A 294 -8.03 -27.87 12.32
C THR A 294 -6.90 -27.07 11.66
N LEU A 295 -6.68 -25.82 12.09
CA LEU A 295 -5.69 -24.94 11.50
C LEU A 295 -4.26 -25.30 11.96
N PRO A 296 -3.27 -25.31 11.06
CA PRO A 296 -1.89 -25.68 11.38
C PRO A 296 -1.13 -24.52 12.06
N GLU A 297 -1.54 -24.16 13.28
CA GLU A 297 -1.02 -23.00 14.03
C GLU A 297 0.51 -23.05 14.25
N ASP A 298 1.08 -24.23 14.50
CA ASP A 298 2.54 -24.39 14.65
C ASP A 298 3.30 -24.14 13.34
N ALA A 299 2.70 -24.51 12.20
CA ALA A 299 3.27 -24.23 10.88
C ALA A 299 3.19 -22.73 10.57
N TYR A 300 2.05 -22.12 10.89
CA TYR A 300 1.85 -20.69 10.72
C TYR A 300 2.82 -19.88 11.58
N ARG A 301 2.97 -20.19 12.87
CA ARG A 301 3.93 -19.49 13.74
C ARG A 301 5.37 -19.50 13.22
N ALA A 302 5.78 -20.57 12.53
CA ALA A 302 7.10 -20.68 11.92
C ALA A 302 7.23 -19.91 10.58
N ALA A 303 6.13 -19.72 9.84
CA ALA A 303 6.14 -19.16 8.49
C ALA A 303 5.44 -17.79 8.37
N ARG A 304 4.88 -17.27 9.46
CA ARG A 304 4.06 -16.05 9.44
C ARG A 304 4.88 -14.84 8.94
N PRO A 305 4.29 -13.98 8.10
CA PRO A 305 4.92 -12.72 7.74
C PRO A 305 5.20 -11.84 8.95
N ALA A 306 6.25 -11.01 8.87
CA ALA A 306 6.52 -10.00 9.90
C ALA A 306 5.32 -9.05 10.05
N GLY A 307 4.93 -8.76 11.30
CA GLY A 307 3.78 -7.92 11.61
C GLY A 307 2.40 -8.57 11.42
N ALA A 308 2.33 -9.81 10.95
CA ALA A 308 1.06 -10.54 10.85
C ALA A 308 0.53 -10.96 12.24
N PRO A 309 -0.80 -11.20 12.37
CA PRO A 309 -1.40 -11.69 13.62
C PRO A 309 -0.74 -12.96 14.13
N ALA A 310 -0.84 -13.21 15.44
CA ALA A 310 -0.26 -14.40 16.07
C ALA A 310 -1.00 -15.70 15.71
N SER A 311 -2.30 -15.63 15.50
CA SER A 311 -3.13 -16.78 15.13
C SER A 311 -3.41 -16.81 13.63
N LEU A 312 -3.39 -18.03 13.07
CA LEU A 312 -3.77 -18.30 11.70
C LEU A 312 -5.24 -17.93 11.43
N ALA A 313 -6.15 -18.16 12.39
CA ALA A 313 -7.56 -17.80 12.24
C ALA A 313 -7.76 -16.28 12.06
N VAL A 314 -7.04 -15.47 12.84
CA VAL A 314 -7.06 -14.01 12.74
C VAL A 314 -6.52 -13.55 11.39
N ARG A 315 -5.39 -14.12 10.97
CA ARG A 315 -4.79 -13.80 9.67
C ARG A 315 -5.70 -14.16 8.50
N LEU A 316 -6.31 -15.34 8.52
CA LEU A 316 -7.26 -15.75 7.50
C LEU A 316 -8.49 -14.86 7.47
N SER A 317 -9.03 -14.49 8.64
CA SER A 317 -10.13 -13.53 8.75
C SER A 317 -9.80 -12.21 8.05
N GLU A 318 -8.60 -11.64 8.28
CA GLU A 318 -8.17 -10.39 7.62
C GLU A 318 -8.05 -10.51 6.10
N VAL A 319 -7.44 -11.60 5.62
CA VAL A 319 -7.27 -11.84 4.18
C VAL A 319 -8.62 -12.05 3.49
N LEU A 320 -9.52 -12.82 4.11
CA LEU A 320 -10.82 -13.13 3.54
C LEU A 320 -11.80 -11.95 3.62
N ASP A 321 -11.76 -11.13 4.68
CA ASP A 321 -12.56 -9.91 4.74
C ASP A 321 -12.16 -8.95 3.62
N THR A 322 -10.87 -8.81 3.34
CA THR A 322 -10.37 -8.02 2.20
C THR A 322 -10.96 -8.53 0.89
N ALA A 323 -10.91 -9.84 0.65
CA ALA A 323 -11.42 -10.45 -0.57
C ALA A 323 -12.96 -10.41 -0.68
N ALA A 324 -13.68 -10.50 0.45
CA ALA A 324 -15.13 -10.63 0.47
C ALA A 324 -15.87 -9.29 0.50
N LEU A 325 -15.27 -8.25 1.11
CA LEU A 325 -15.93 -6.97 1.36
C LEU A 325 -15.47 -5.85 0.42
N ASP A 326 -14.29 -5.97 -0.19
CA ASP A 326 -13.82 -5.01 -1.19
C ASP A 326 -14.12 -5.49 -2.62
N ALA A 327 -15.04 -4.80 -3.30
CA ALA A 327 -15.52 -5.20 -4.62
C ALA A 327 -14.42 -5.18 -5.69
N ASP A 328 -13.49 -4.22 -5.61
CA ASP A 328 -12.37 -4.13 -6.56
C ASP A 328 -11.39 -5.30 -6.36
N THR A 329 -11.11 -5.67 -5.11
CA THR A 329 -10.31 -6.86 -4.78
C THR A 329 -10.96 -8.14 -5.27
N LEU A 330 -12.26 -8.32 -5.03
CA LEU A 330 -13.02 -9.47 -5.53
C LEU A 330 -12.95 -9.55 -7.07
N ALA A 331 -13.19 -8.43 -7.76
CA ALA A 331 -13.15 -8.37 -9.22
C ALA A 331 -11.76 -8.77 -9.77
N ARG A 332 -10.68 -8.37 -9.09
CA ARG A 332 -9.31 -8.81 -9.43
C ARG A 332 -9.13 -10.31 -9.23
N HIS A 333 -9.55 -10.86 -8.09
CA HIS A 333 -9.48 -12.30 -7.85
C HIS A 333 -10.25 -13.10 -8.89
N GLU A 334 -11.45 -12.66 -9.28
CA GLU A 334 -12.22 -13.31 -10.32
C GLU A 334 -11.57 -13.27 -11.70
N ARG A 335 -10.85 -12.19 -12.02
CA ARG A 335 -10.04 -12.13 -13.24
C ARG A 335 -8.96 -13.20 -13.22
N THR A 336 -8.21 -13.29 -12.12
CA THR A 336 -7.22 -14.35 -11.90
C THR A 336 -7.87 -15.74 -11.98
N TRP A 337 -9.05 -15.94 -11.40
CA TRP A 337 -9.74 -17.24 -11.46
C TRP A 337 -10.12 -17.63 -12.89
N ARG A 338 -10.60 -16.68 -13.70
CA ARG A 338 -10.87 -16.92 -15.13
C ARG A 338 -9.61 -17.29 -15.90
N GLU A 339 -8.51 -16.58 -15.66
CA GLU A 339 -7.20 -16.90 -16.23
C GLU A 339 -6.71 -18.30 -15.83
N LEU A 340 -7.09 -18.76 -14.62
CA LEU A 340 -6.86 -20.10 -14.12
C LEU A 340 -7.93 -21.13 -14.56
N GLY A 341 -8.78 -20.79 -15.52
CA GLY A 341 -9.73 -21.72 -16.15
C GLY A 341 -11.07 -21.90 -15.44
N VAL A 342 -11.40 -21.06 -14.46
CA VAL A 342 -12.74 -21.07 -13.83
C VAL A 342 -13.78 -20.52 -14.80
N ALA A 343 -14.85 -21.28 -15.01
CA ALA A 343 -15.98 -20.85 -15.83
C ALA A 343 -16.87 -19.83 -15.09
N ASP A 344 -17.50 -18.90 -15.82
CA ASP A 344 -18.37 -17.87 -15.21
C ASP A 344 -19.53 -18.47 -14.39
N GLY A 345 -20.00 -19.67 -14.73
CA GLY A 345 -21.05 -20.38 -13.99
C GLY A 345 -20.62 -20.84 -12.58
N ASP A 346 -19.32 -20.96 -12.32
CA ASP A 346 -18.78 -21.38 -11.01
C ASP A 346 -18.51 -20.20 -10.06
N LEU A 347 -18.37 -18.98 -10.61
CA LEU A 347 -18.06 -17.78 -9.81
C LEU A 347 -19.09 -17.51 -8.69
N PRO A 348 -20.42 -17.64 -8.90
CA PRO A 348 -21.38 -17.47 -7.82
C PRO A 348 -21.18 -18.44 -6.65
N GLY A 349 -20.78 -19.68 -6.95
CA GLY A 349 -20.47 -20.69 -5.94
C GLY A 349 -19.24 -20.32 -5.12
N LEU A 350 -18.16 -19.87 -5.79
CA LEU A 350 -16.95 -19.41 -5.11
C LEU A 350 -17.20 -18.17 -4.24
N ARG A 351 -18.01 -17.21 -4.71
CA ARG A 351 -18.40 -16.05 -3.90
C ARG A 351 -19.18 -16.45 -2.65
N ALA A 352 -20.08 -17.43 -2.76
CA ALA A 352 -20.85 -17.94 -1.63
C ALA A 352 -19.93 -18.61 -0.59
N GLU A 353 -18.99 -19.44 -1.04
CA GLU A 353 -17.98 -20.07 -0.17
C GLU A 353 -17.09 -19.03 0.52
N LEU A 354 -16.60 -18.03 -0.22
CA LEU A 354 -15.80 -16.93 0.33
C LEU A 354 -16.57 -16.17 1.42
N THR A 355 -17.83 -15.80 1.12
CA THR A 355 -18.67 -15.06 2.06
C THR A 355 -18.97 -15.89 3.31
N GLY A 356 -19.29 -17.18 3.14
CA GLY A 356 -19.57 -18.11 4.23
C GLY A 356 -18.36 -18.31 5.15
N LEU A 357 -17.19 -18.58 4.57
CA LEU A 357 -15.96 -18.76 5.32
C LEU A 357 -15.53 -17.49 6.06
N ALA A 358 -15.56 -16.33 5.39
CA ALA A 358 -15.24 -15.04 6.01
C ALA A 358 -16.18 -14.76 7.19
N HIS A 359 -17.48 -15.03 7.04
CA HIS A 359 -18.46 -14.86 8.12
C HIS A 359 -18.18 -15.80 9.30
N ALA A 360 -17.90 -17.08 9.04
CA ALA A 360 -17.60 -18.05 10.09
C ALA A 360 -16.37 -17.63 10.92
N LEU A 361 -15.28 -17.24 10.25
CA LEU A 361 -14.06 -16.79 10.95
C LEU A 361 -14.25 -15.49 11.73
N ARG A 362 -15.05 -14.52 11.24
CA ARG A 362 -15.34 -13.29 11.99
C ARG A 362 -15.97 -13.54 13.36
N THR A 363 -16.71 -14.64 13.50
CA THR A 363 -17.36 -15.03 14.77
C THR A 363 -16.51 -15.96 15.64
N ALA A 364 -15.32 -16.36 15.19
CA ALA A 364 -14.45 -17.24 15.96
C ALA A 364 -13.92 -16.52 17.22
N PRO A 365 -13.88 -17.19 18.39
CA PRO A 365 -13.45 -16.59 19.64
C PRO A 365 -12.08 -15.89 19.55
N GLU A 366 -11.11 -16.51 18.89
CA GLU A 366 -9.75 -15.98 18.73
C GLU A 366 -9.73 -14.69 17.90
N VAL A 367 -10.63 -14.56 16.91
CA VAL A 367 -10.78 -13.38 16.06
C VAL A 367 -11.48 -12.26 16.82
N THR A 368 -12.54 -12.57 17.55
CA THR A 368 -13.26 -11.58 18.35
C THR A 368 -12.45 -11.07 19.54
N ALA A 369 -11.55 -11.90 20.08
CA ALA A 369 -10.66 -11.54 21.17
C ALA A 369 -9.38 -10.81 20.71
N ASP A 370 -9.11 -10.74 19.41
CA ASP A 370 -7.94 -10.02 18.89
C ASP A 370 -8.03 -8.52 19.24
N PRO A 371 -6.98 -7.93 19.85
CA PRO A 371 -7.01 -6.53 20.27
C PRO A 371 -7.20 -5.54 19.12
N VAL A 372 -6.65 -5.84 17.94
CA VAL A 372 -6.74 -4.95 16.77
C VAL A 372 -8.16 -5.01 16.20
N ARG A 373 -8.76 -6.19 16.10
CA ARG A 373 -10.17 -6.35 15.69
C ARG A 373 -11.14 -5.70 16.68
N THR A 374 -10.88 -5.86 17.98
CA THR A 374 -11.64 -5.19 19.03
C THR A 374 -11.55 -3.68 18.89
N LEU A 375 -10.36 -3.14 18.64
CA LEU A 375 -10.19 -1.70 18.42
C LEU A 375 -10.89 -1.24 17.15
N ALA A 376 -10.76 -1.96 16.04
CA ALA A 376 -11.42 -1.67 14.76
C ALA A 376 -12.93 -1.47 14.95
N ALA A 377 -13.60 -2.36 15.70
CA ALA A 377 -15.03 -2.25 15.97
C ALA A 377 -15.43 -0.98 16.76
N ARG A 378 -14.52 -0.42 17.56
CA ARG A 378 -14.79 0.77 18.40
C ARG A 378 -14.43 2.09 17.72
N LEU A 379 -13.40 2.11 16.88
CA LEU A 379 -12.84 3.34 16.28
C LEU A 379 -13.90 4.27 15.66
N PRO A 380 -14.91 3.78 14.90
CA PRO A 380 -15.94 4.64 14.33
C PRO A 380 -16.80 5.38 15.37
N GLY A 381 -16.96 4.82 16.57
CA GLY A 381 -17.75 5.41 17.66
C GLY A 381 -16.98 6.28 18.64
N LEU A 382 -15.65 6.37 18.51
CA LEU A 382 -14.81 7.21 19.38
C LEU A 382 -14.89 8.69 18.99
N SER A 383 -14.67 9.58 19.95
CA SER A 383 -14.41 11.00 19.67
C SER A 383 -13.12 11.16 18.85
N ALA A 384 -12.97 12.28 18.12
CA ALA A 384 -11.75 12.54 17.35
C ALA A 384 -10.48 12.48 18.21
N THR A 385 -10.53 13.03 19.43
CA THR A 385 -9.41 13.01 20.39
C THR A 385 -9.08 11.58 20.83
N ASP A 386 -10.08 10.81 21.25
CA ASP A 386 -9.87 9.43 21.72
C ASP A 386 -9.40 8.52 20.59
N ARG A 387 -9.90 8.74 19.37
CA ARG A 387 -9.47 7.99 18.19
C ARG A 387 -8.01 8.26 17.87
N ASN A 388 -7.58 9.53 17.87
CA ASN A 388 -6.19 9.91 17.66
C ASN A 388 -5.27 9.31 18.75
N ALA A 389 -5.69 9.37 20.00
CA ALA A 389 -4.94 8.77 21.11
C ALA A 389 -4.81 7.24 20.95
N ALA A 390 -5.90 6.56 20.56
CA ALA A 390 -5.89 5.12 20.33
C ALA A 390 -4.93 4.73 19.19
N LEU A 391 -4.95 5.45 18.05
CA LEU A 391 -4.07 5.16 16.91
C LEU A 391 -2.60 5.50 17.18
N ALA A 392 -2.33 6.50 18.02
CA ALA A 392 -0.98 6.88 18.43
C ALA A 392 -0.26 5.81 19.26
N LEU A 393 -1.01 5.00 20.01
CA LEU A 393 -0.48 3.92 20.84
C LEU A 393 -0.18 2.63 20.06
N LEU A 394 -0.61 2.53 18.81
CA LEU A 394 -0.42 1.32 18.00
C LEU A 394 0.99 1.21 17.45
N THR A 395 1.46 -0.04 17.39
CA THR A 395 2.64 -0.39 16.61
C THR A 395 2.39 -0.13 15.11
N PRO A 396 3.43 0.07 14.30
CA PRO A 396 3.26 0.17 12.84
C PRO A 396 2.53 -1.03 12.23
N ALA A 397 2.79 -2.25 12.73
CA ALA A 397 2.14 -3.47 12.27
C ALA A 397 0.64 -3.51 12.60
N ASP A 398 0.25 -3.13 13.82
CA ASP A 398 -1.16 -3.08 14.19
C ASP A 398 -1.92 -1.99 13.42
N ARG A 399 -1.25 -0.86 13.16
CA ARG A 399 -1.82 0.20 12.31
C ARG A 399 -2.01 -0.27 10.87
N GLU A 400 -1.05 -1.01 10.33
CA GLU A 400 -1.14 -1.63 9.00
C GLU A 400 -2.32 -2.58 8.90
N ARG A 401 -2.54 -3.41 9.93
CA ARG A 401 -3.69 -4.32 10.02
C ARG A 401 -5.03 -3.56 10.00
N LEU A 402 -5.14 -2.45 10.74
CA LEU A 402 -6.33 -1.58 10.68
C LEU A 402 -6.49 -0.92 9.31
N ALA A 403 -5.41 -0.42 8.73
CA ALA A 403 -5.43 0.26 7.43
C ALA A 403 -5.84 -0.67 6.28
N ALA A 404 -5.65 -1.99 6.44
CA ALA A 404 -6.05 -3.02 5.49
C ALA A 404 -7.48 -3.56 5.69
N ASP A 405 -8.19 -3.17 6.75
CA ASP A 405 -9.55 -3.67 7.05
C ASP A 405 -10.61 -2.87 6.27
N PRO A 406 -11.22 -3.43 5.18
CA PRO A 406 -12.19 -2.69 4.38
C PRO A 406 -13.46 -2.33 5.16
N ALA A 407 -13.87 -3.16 6.12
CA ALA A 407 -15.06 -2.91 6.92
C ALA A 407 -14.84 -1.71 7.86
N LEU A 408 -13.65 -1.63 8.47
CA LEU A 408 -13.26 -0.46 9.26
C LEU A 408 -13.21 0.81 8.40
N VAL A 409 -12.62 0.74 7.21
CA VAL A 409 -12.52 1.90 6.31
C VAL A 409 -13.92 2.42 5.96
N ASP A 410 -14.83 1.55 5.56
CA ASP A 410 -16.20 1.93 5.21
C ASP A 410 -16.97 2.45 6.43
N ALA A 411 -16.76 1.86 7.61
CA ALA A 411 -17.36 2.32 8.85
C ALA A 411 -16.85 3.71 9.28
N LEU A 412 -15.54 3.98 9.19
CA LEU A 412 -14.95 5.29 9.47
C LEU A 412 -15.46 6.35 8.48
N ARG A 413 -15.49 6.02 7.19
CA ARG A 413 -16.02 6.92 6.14
C ARG A 413 -17.48 7.30 6.41
N THR A 414 -18.27 6.34 6.89
CA THR A 414 -19.70 6.54 7.17
C THR A 414 -19.93 7.30 8.49
N ALA A 415 -19.14 7.00 9.52
CA ALA A 415 -19.34 7.54 10.87
C ALA A 415 -18.72 8.93 11.08
N THR A 416 -17.75 9.32 10.25
CA THR A 416 -17.00 10.58 10.41
C THR A 416 -17.20 11.52 9.22
N GLY A 417 -16.99 12.82 9.43
CA GLY A 417 -16.99 13.79 8.33
C GLY A 417 -15.77 13.62 7.42
N PRO A 418 -15.80 14.10 6.14
CA PRO A 418 -14.70 13.92 5.19
C PRO A 418 -13.33 14.36 5.71
N GLU A 419 -13.30 15.47 6.46
CA GLU A 419 -12.08 16.00 7.06
C GLU A 419 -11.45 15.08 8.11
N GLU A 420 -12.31 14.51 8.96
CA GLU A 420 -11.90 13.63 10.05
C GLU A 420 -11.50 12.27 9.48
N PHE A 421 -12.25 11.76 8.50
CA PHE A 421 -11.88 10.55 7.76
C PHE A 421 -10.50 10.70 7.08
N ALA A 422 -10.24 11.85 6.44
CA ALA A 422 -8.94 12.15 5.84
C ALA A 422 -7.79 12.15 6.86
N SER A 423 -8.01 12.73 8.04
CA SER A 423 -7.03 12.75 9.13
C SER A 423 -6.72 11.35 9.67
N VAL A 424 -7.77 10.53 9.87
CA VAL A 424 -7.61 9.13 10.31
C VAL A 424 -6.92 8.29 9.25
N ALA A 425 -7.31 8.45 7.98
CA ALA A 425 -6.70 7.77 6.85
C ALA A 425 -5.20 8.11 6.74
N ALA A 426 -4.85 9.39 6.83
CA ALA A 426 -3.46 9.82 6.82
C ALA A 426 -2.66 9.22 7.98
N ASP A 427 -3.27 9.09 9.17
CA ASP A 427 -2.60 8.46 10.31
C ASP A 427 -2.36 6.97 10.05
N LEU A 428 -3.37 6.26 9.54
CA LEU A 428 -3.31 4.85 9.17
C LEU A 428 -2.28 4.56 8.05
N MET A 429 -2.18 5.44 7.05
CA MET A 429 -1.25 5.28 5.92
C MET A 429 0.20 5.59 6.27
N THR A 430 0.45 6.46 7.26
CA THR A 430 1.80 7.00 7.51
C THR A 430 2.64 6.04 8.35
N GLN A 431 3.74 5.59 7.77
CA GLN A 431 4.77 4.77 8.39
C GLN A 431 6.06 5.58 8.56
N VAL A 432 6.64 5.51 9.76
CA VAL A 432 7.92 6.15 10.08
C VAL A 432 8.90 5.06 10.49
N PRO A 433 9.85 4.69 9.61
CA PRO A 433 10.83 3.65 9.90
C PRO A 433 11.83 4.11 10.96
N THR A 434 12.56 3.14 11.51
CA THR A 434 13.78 3.43 12.27
C THR A 434 14.79 4.17 11.39
N GLY A 435 15.56 5.10 11.97
CA GLY A 435 16.57 5.89 11.24
C GLY A 435 16.12 7.32 10.90
N VAL A 436 14.82 7.61 10.92
CA VAL A 436 14.31 8.99 10.84
C VAL A 436 14.81 9.78 12.06
N GLY A 437 15.47 10.91 11.83
CA GLY A 437 16.10 11.71 12.88
C GLY A 437 15.11 12.39 13.82
N GLN A 438 13.99 12.89 13.29
CA GLN A 438 12.91 13.54 14.04
C GLN A 438 11.57 12.81 13.83
N PRO A 439 11.39 11.58 14.35
CA PRO A 439 10.28 10.72 13.95
C PRO A 439 8.89 11.26 14.33
N VAL A 440 8.78 11.95 15.46
CA VAL A 440 7.50 12.55 15.92
C VAL A 440 7.12 13.74 15.03
N SER A 441 8.05 14.68 14.81
CA SER A 441 7.85 15.85 13.95
C SER A 441 7.57 15.42 12.51
N ALA A 442 8.36 14.51 11.96
CA ALA A 442 8.20 13.99 10.60
C ALA A 442 6.84 13.31 10.43
N ARG A 443 6.40 12.47 11.39
CA ARG A 443 5.06 11.86 11.35
C ARG A 443 3.95 12.91 11.36
N ALA A 444 4.03 13.88 12.26
CA ALA A 444 3.01 14.92 12.38
C ALA A 444 2.91 15.77 11.11
N ALA A 445 4.05 16.11 10.52
CA ALA A 445 4.15 16.90 9.31
C ALA A 445 3.70 16.10 8.07
N ALA A 446 4.03 14.80 7.98
CA ALA A 446 3.53 13.90 6.93
C ALA A 446 2.02 13.75 7.03
N ARG A 447 1.48 13.37 8.21
CA ARG A 447 0.04 13.19 8.43
C ARG A 447 -0.75 14.43 8.06
N THR A 448 -0.29 15.62 8.45
CA THR A 448 -0.95 16.88 8.12
C THR A 448 -1.01 17.14 6.61
N ARG A 449 0.08 16.90 5.89
CA ARG A 449 0.14 17.10 4.43
C ARG A 449 -0.69 16.06 3.68
N ILE A 450 -0.57 14.80 4.06
CA ILE A 450 -1.34 13.70 3.44
C ILE A 450 -2.84 13.87 3.71
N ALA A 451 -3.26 14.26 4.91
CA ALA A 451 -4.68 14.49 5.22
C ALA A 451 -5.30 15.58 4.33
N ARG A 452 -4.54 16.61 3.95
CA ARG A 452 -5.01 17.63 2.99
C ARG A 452 -5.25 17.08 1.59
N MET A 453 -4.55 16.00 1.23
CA MET A 453 -4.68 15.32 -0.06
C MET A 453 -5.74 14.22 -0.09
N LEU A 454 -6.41 13.98 1.05
CA LEU A 454 -7.36 12.88 1.26
C LEU A 454 -8.79 13.37 1.55
N ARG A 455 -9.16 14.58 1.09
CA ARG A 455 -10.45 15.21 1.43
C ARG A 455 -11.63 14.60 0.68
N ASP A 456 -11.41 13.98 -0.46
CA ASP A 456 -12.41 13.18 -1.17
C ASP A 456 -12.54 11.80 -0.51
N PRO A 457 -13.67 11.50 0.19
CA PRO A 457 -13.80 10.26 0.96
C PRO A 457 -13.84 9.01 0.09
N GLU A 458 -14.28 9.09 -1.17
CA GLU A 458 -14.33 7.94 -2.07
C GLU A 458 -12.93 7.60 -2.58
N VAL A 459 -12.16 8.61 -2.96
CA VAL A 459 -10.75 8.44 -3.34
C VAL A 459 -9.93 7.93 -2.16
N THR A 460 -10.13 8.49 -0.96
CA THR A 460 -9.44 8.07 0.26
C THR A 460 -9.75 6.62 0.64
N ALA A 461 -11.02 6.21 0.57
CA ALA A 461 -11.39 4.82 0.82
C ALA A 461 -10.77 3.86 -0.20
N ARG A 462 -10.78 4.24 -1.49
CA ARG A 462 -10.13 3.46 -2.56
C ARG A 462 -8.63 3.31 -2.33
N LEU A 463 -7.94 4.39 -1.95
CA LEU A 463 -6.51 4.35 -1.64
C LEU A 463 -6.21 3.43 -0.44
N LEU A 464 -6.93 3.57 0.68
CA LEU A 464 -6.74 2.74 1.87
C LEU A 464 -6.96 1.25 1.58
N LYS A 465 -8.13 0.90 1.01
CA LYS A 465 -8.50 -0.48 0.67
C LYS A 465 -7.61 -1.07 -0.41
N GLY A 466 -7.13 -0.23 -1.32
CA GLY A 466 -6.13 -0.59 -2.32
C GLY A 466 -4.72 -0.84 -1.75
N GLY A 467 -4.50 -0.66 -0.45
CA GLY A 467 -3.22 -0.90 0.22
C GLY A 467 -2.24 0.27 0.07
N THR A 468 -2.71 1.48 -0.19
CA THR A 468 -1.85 2.67 -0.32
C THR A 468 -1.22 3.01 1.02
N ARG A 469 0.09 3.27 1.04
CA ARG A 469 0.84 3.68 2.23
C ARG A 469 1.75 4.86 1.93
N VAL A 470 2.20 5.52 2.99
CA VAL A 470 3.16 6.62 2.94
C VAL A 470 4.31 6.28 3.88
N VAL A 471 5.54 6.23 3.37
CA VAL A 471 6.73 5.92 4.15
C VAL A 471 7.62 7.15 4.22
N VAL A 472 7.97 7.58 5.44
CA VAL A 472 8.95 8.63 5.65
C VAL A 472 10.36 8.10 5.37
N VAL A 473 11.06 8.68 4.41
CA VAL A 473 12.44 8.33 4.08
C VAL A 473 13.38 9.11 5.01
N PRO A 474 14.27 8.44 5.76
CA PRO A 474 15.28 9.13 6.55
C PRO A 474 16.16 10.05 5.69
N ARG A 475 16.53 11.22 6.22
CA ARG A 475 17.38 12.16 5.49
C ARG A 475 18.81 11.66 5.25
N THR A 476 19.23 10.60 5.93
CA THR A 476 20.58 10.02 5.88
C THR A 476 20.67 8.69 5.14
N GLU A 477 19.56 8.15 4.65
CA GLU A 477 19.50 6.84 4.01
C GLU A 477 18.90 6.93 2.60
N ALA A 478 19.40 6.11 1.69
CA ALA A 478 18.81 5.96 0.36
C ALA A 478 17.39 5.40 0.47
N LEU A 479 16.47 5.90 -0.36
CA LEU A 479 15.12 5.36 -0.48
C LEU A 479 15.14 3.82 -0.62
N THR A 480 16.03 3.34 -1.49
CA THR A 480 16.17 1.93 -1.90
C THR A 480 16.71 1.01 -0.78
N SER A 481 17.18 1.56 0.35
CA SER A 481 17.53 0.74 1.52
C SER A 481 16.30 0.17 2.23
N LEU A 482 15.17 0.88 2.14
CA LEU A 482 13.92 0.54 2.83
C LEU A 482 13.23 -0.63 2.13
N ASP A 483 12.68 -1.56 2.91
CA ASP A 483 12.01 -2.78 2.40
C ASP A 483 10.96 -2.46 1.32
N ALA A 484 10.17 -1.39 1.52
CA ALA A 484 9.11 -0.97 0.61
C ALA A 484 9.60 -0.56 -0.79
N PHE A 485 10.88 -0.16 -0.92
CA PHE A 485 11.45 0.37 -2.15
C PHE A 485 12.70 -0.40 -2.61
N ARG A 486 13.06 -1.47 -1.91
CA ARG A 486 14.24 -2.29 -2.21
C ARG A 486 14.29 -2.81 -3.64
N PHE A 487 13.12 -3.02 -4.26
CA PHE A 487 13.00 -3.46 -5.64
C PHE A 487 13.57 -2.46 -6.67
N LEU A 488 13.79 -1.20 -6.27
CA LEU A 488 14.40 -0.15 -7.11
C LEU A 488 15.93 -0.09 -7.00
N ASN A 489 16.54 -0.82 -6.06
CA ASN A 489 17.99 -0.82 -5.83
C ASN A 489 18.75 -1.21 -7.11
N GLY A 490 19.71 -0.38 -7.52
CA GLY A 490 20.50 -0.58 -8.74
C GLY A 490 19.77 -0.29 -10.06
N ALA A 491 18.50 0.11 -10.01
CA ALA A 491 17.76 0.55 -11.20
C ALA A 491 17.96 2.05 -11.47
N VAL A 492 17.54 2.49 -12.67
CA VAL A 492 17.53 3.90 -13.07
C VAL A 492 16.11 4.38 -13.33
N THR A 493 15.87 5.66 -13.11
CA THR A 493 14.63 6.34 -13.49
C THR A 493 14.52 6.44 -15.01
N GLY A 494 13.33 6.76 -15.52
CA GLY A 494 13.12 7.02 -16.96
C GLY A 494 13.94 8.20 -17.51
N ASP A 495 14.51 9.04 -16.63
CA ASP A 495 15.40 10.13 -16.99
C ASP A 495 16.89 9.85 -16.74
N GLY A 496 17.24 8.60 -16.44
CA GLY A 496 18.60 8.10 -16.34
C GLY A 496 19.29 8.33 -14.99
N ARG A 497 18.60 8.88 -13.99
CA ARG A 497 19.13 9.04 -12.63
C ARG A 497 19.10 7.70 -11.89
N PRO A 498 20.13 7.36 -11.10
CA PRO A 498 20.09 6.17 -10.26
C PRO A 498 19.06 6.33 -9.14
N TRP A 499 18.20 5.32 -8.94
CA TRP A 499 17.17 5.36 -7.88
C TRP A 499 17.77 5.54 -6.47
N ASP A 500 18.99 5.09 -6.24
CA ASP A 500 19.69 5.23 -4.96
C ASP A 500 19.96 6.70 -4.56
N GLY A 501 20.03 7.60 -5.54
CA GLY A 501 20.18 9.05 -5.33
C GLY A 501 18.86 9.82 -5.42
N VAL A 502 17.77 9.16 -5.80
CA VAL A 502 16.44 9.77 -5.87
C VAL A 502 15.81 9.78 -4.48
N ARG A 503 15.13 10.89 -4.16
CA ARG A 503 14.62 11.14 -2.81
C ARG A 503 13.12 10.81 -2.65
N GLY A 504 12.31 10.99 -3.70
CA GLY A 504 10.86 10.73 -3.67
C GLY A 504 10.44 9.72 -4.73
N VAL A 505 9.33 9.02 -4.46
CA VAL A 505 8.65 8.19 -5.46
C VAL A 505 7.16 8.06 -5.14
N GLY A 506 6.32 8.25 -6.16
CA GLY A 506 4.89 8.01 -6.10
C GLY A 506 4.48 6.67 -6.72
N THR A 507 4.52 5.59 -5.93
CA THR A 507 3.91 4.30 -6.29
C THR A 507 2.65 4.07 -5.44
N ARG A 508 2.18 2.82 -5.31
CA ARG A 508 1.18 2.46 -4.30
C ARG A 508 1.65 2.77 -2.88
N THR A 509 2.96 2.69 -2.65
CA THR A 509 3.58 3.26 -1.45
C THR A 509 4.31 4.52 -1.85
N ALA A 510 3.86 5.67 -1.34
CA ALA A 510 4.54 6.94 -1.59
C ALA A 510 5.72 7.09 -0.63
N ALA A 511 6.85 7.56 -1.15
CA ALA A 511 8.00 7.95 -0.36
C ALA A 511 8.00 9.45 -0.12
N VAL A 512 7.99 9.84 1.15
CA VAL A 512 7.99 11.25 1.56
C VAL A 512 9.25 11.51 2.38
N THR A 513 10.01 12.52 2.01
CA THR A 513 11.37 12.71 2.53
C THR A 513 11.35 13.51 3.82
N GLU A 514 12.01 13.01 4.87
CA GLU A 514 12.16 13.72 6.15
C GLU A 514 12.66 15.17 5.94
N GLU A 515 13.65 15.36 5.06
CA GLU A 515 14.21 16.69 4.80
C GLU A 515 13.19 17.67 4.22
N ASN A 516 12.34 17.24 3.27
CA ASN A 516 11.29 18.10 2.71
C ASN A 516 10.13 18.33 3.68
N LEU A 517 9.88 17.37 4.58
CA LEU A 517 8.83 17.50 5.57
C LEU A 517 9.18 18.55 6.64
N LEU A 518 10.47 18.72 6.93
CA LEU A 518 10.96 19.51 8.06
C LEU A 518 11.83 20.71 7.64
N GLY A 519 12.11 20.90 6.34
CA GLY A 519 13.02 21.96 5.87
C GLY A 519 14.47 21.66 6.21
N GLU A 520 14.83 20.39 6.40
CA GLU A 520 16.17 19.94 6.79
C GLU A 520 17.03 19.65 5.56
N ARG A 521 18.27 19.19 5.79
CA ARG A 521 19.20 18.77 4.73
C ARG A 521 19.46 17.26 4.73
N THR A 522 19.60 16.70 3.53
CA THR A 522 19.94 15.29 3.29
C THR A 522 21.44 15.09 3.05
N THR A 523 21.95 13.92 3.44
CA THR A 523 23.30 13.46 3.10
C THR A 523 23.33 12.52 1.90
N VAL A 524 22.19 12.31 1.24
CA VAL A 524 22.00 11.35 0.16
C VAL A 524 21.82 12.08 -1.17
N GLY A 525 22.58 11.68 -2.19
CA GLY A 525 22.62 12.34 -3.49
C GLY A 525 23.77 13.34 -3.62
N SER A 526 24.08 13.75 -4.86
CA SER A 526 25.33 14.46 -5.20
C SER A 526 25.18 15.93 -5.61
N GLY A 527 23.97 16.51 -5.61
CA GLY A 527 23.73 17.82 -6.24
C GLY A 527 22.87 18.84 -5.50
N MET A 528 21.96 18.43 -4.61
CA MET A 528 21.14 19.34 -3.80
C MET A 528 21.01 18.79 -2.38
N SER A 529 21.41 19.58 -1.38
CA SER A 529 21.26 19.19 0.04
C SER A 529 19.83 19.37 0.55
N ALA A 530 19.02 20.21 -0.09
CA ALA A 530 17.60 20.42 0.19
C ALA A 530 16.88 20.95 -1.06
N TYR A 531 15.57 20.69 -1.17
CA TYR A 531 14.72 21.37 -2.14
C TYR A 531 14.41 22.81 -1.70
N PRO A 532 14.03 23.72 -2.62
CA PRO A 532 13.70 25.10 -2.27
C PRO A 532 12.54 25.25 -1.29
N ASP A 533 12.57 26.32 -0.50
CA ASP A 533 11.47 26.68 0.39
C ASP A 533 10.13 26.77 -0.36
N GLY A 534 9.07 26.22 0.25
CA GLY A 534 7.75 26.19 -0.36
C GLY A 534 7.56 25.18 -1.50
N TYR A 535 8.56 24.37 -1.86
CA TYR A 535 8.39 23.22 -2.77
C TYR A 535 8.15 21.93 -1.98
N SER A 536 7.09 21.19 -2.29
CA SER A 536 6.83 19.90 -1.64
C SER A 536 7.01 18.71 -2.56
N THR A 537 8.04 17.91 -2.30
CA THR A 537 8.13 16.54 -2.85
C THR A 537 7.04 15.67 -2.26
N THR A 538 6.70 15.82 -0.98
CA THR A 538 5.62 15.07 -0.33
C THR A 538 4.29 15.18 -1.09
N VAL A 539 3.88 16.41 -1.43
CA VAL A 539 2.65 16.63 -2.18
C VAL A 539 2.78 16.11 -3.61
N HIS A 540 3.93 16.32 -4.25
CA HIS A 540 4.21 15.82 -5.59
C HIS A 540 4.08 14.29 -5.69
N GLU A 541 4.82 13.55 -4.84
CA GLU A 541 4.85 12.08 -4.89
C GLU A 541 3.50 11.47 -4.52
N PHE A 542 2.81 12.04 -3.53
CA PHE A 542 1.48 11.54 -3.17
C PHE A 542 0.43 11.88 -4.23
N ALA A 543 0.62 12.94 -5.03
CA ALA A 543 -0.26 13.23 -6.15
C ALA A 543 -0.15 12.17 -7.25
N HIS A 544 1.05 11.63 -7.52
CA HIS A 544 1.21 10.46 -8.38
C HIS A 544 0.43 9.26 -7.83
N THR A 545 0.52 8.97 -6.53
CA THR A 545 -0.25 7.90 -5.88
C THR A 545 -1.76 8.10 -6.00
N VAL A 546 -2.26 9.32 -5.77
CA VAL A 546 -3.68 9.67 -5.97
C VAL A 546 -4.07 9.47 -7.44
N HIS A 547 -3.25 9.90 -8.39
CA HIS A 547 -3.53 9.77 -9.82
C HIS A 547 -3.65 8.29 -10.25
N LEU A 548 -2.65 7.48 -9.87
CA LEU A 548 -2.52 6.09 -10.33
C LEU A 548 -3.46 5.12 -9.60
N HIS A 549 -3.74 5.36 -8.32
CA HIS A 549 -4.44 4.40 -7.47
C HIS A 549 -5.71 4.96 -6.83
N GLY A 550 -5.86 6.28 -6.80
CA GLY A 550 -7.00 6.96 -6.20
C GLY A 550 -8.06 7.37 -7.23
N LEU A 551 -7.69 7.86 -8.40
CA LEU A 551 -8.64 8.31 -9.42
C LEU A 551 -9.27 7.12 -10.16
N ASP A 552 -10.54 7.26 -10.53
CA ASP A 552 -11.19 6.32 -11.44
C ASP A 552 -10.77 6.58 -12.90
N ALA A 553 -11.19 5.70 -13.82
CA ALA A 553 -10.83 5.82 -15.23
C ALA A 553 -11.34 7.13 -15.88
N THR A 554 -12.47 7.66 -15.42
CA THR A 554 -13.02 8.92 -15.95
C THR A 554 -12.16 10.10 -15.54
N ASP A 555 -11.77 10.17 -14.27
CA ASP A 555 -10.92 11.25 -13.77
C ASP A 555 -9.50 11.18 -14.30
N ARG A 556 -8.91 9.97 -14.46
CA ARG A 556 -7.63 9.81 -15.16
C ARG A 556 -7.72 10.33 -16.60
N GLN A 557 -8.78 9.98 -17.33
CA GLN A 557 -8.97 10.48 -18.69
C GLN A 557 -9.11 12.01 -18.75
N ARG A 558 -9.69 12.65 -17.72
CA ARG A 558 -9.73 14.12 -17.63
C ARG A 558 -8.33 14.72 -17.52
N VAL A 559 -7.45 14.11 -16.71
CA VAL A 559 -6.04 14.50 -16.58
C VAL A 559 -5.33 14.35 -17.92
N THR A 560 -5.42 13.18 -18.57
CA THR A 560 -4.86 12.92 -19.90
C THR A 560 -5.31 13.96 -20.93
N ASN A 561 -6.60 14.29 -20.97
CA ASN A 561 -7.14 15.26 -21.91
C ASN A 561 -6.62 16.68 -21.66
N ALA A 562 -6.48 17.10 -20.40
CA ALA A 562 -5.94 18.39 -20.03
C ALA A 562 -4.44 18.51 -20.38
N PHE A 563 -3.66 17.45 -20.11
CA PHE A 563 -2.26 17.38 -20.50
C PHE A 563 -2.09 17.45 -22.02
N ARG A 564 -2.82 16.64 -22.79
CA ARG A 564 -2.79 16.67 -24.27
C ARG A 564 -3.22 18.02 -24.84
N THR A 565 -4.17 18.70 -24.19
CA THR A 565 -4.58 20.05 -24.59
C THR A 565 -3.49 21.07 -24.33
N THR A 566 -2.86 21.04 -23.14
CA THR A 566 -1.73 21.92 -22.81
C THR A 566 -0.56 21.69 -23.75
N THR A 567 -0.24 20.43 -24.05
CA THR A 567 0.81 20.03 -25.00
C THR A 567 0.57 20.59 -26.40
N ARG A 568 -0.67 20.51 -26.91
CA ARG A 568 -1.04 21.07 -28.22
C ARG A 568 -0.86 22.59 -28.31
N HIS A 569 -0.90 23.31 -27.18
CA HIS A 569 -0.62 24.74 -27.12
C HIS A 569 0.88 25.07 -27.08
N GLY A 570 1.77 24.09 -26.93
CA GLY A 570 3.22 24.29 -26.94
C GLY A 570 3.68 25.31 -25.90
N GLU A 571 4.50 26.28 -26.31
CA GLU A 571 4.99 27.37 -25.44
C GLU A 571 3.86 28.26 -24.88
N ALA A 572 2.70 28.33 -25.54
CA ALA A 572 1.53 29.06 -25.05
C ALA A 572 0.68 28.26 -24.04
N GLY A 573 1.05 26.99 -23.79
CA GLY A 573 0.38 26.14 -22.81
C GLY A 573 0.52 26.68 -21.39
N ALA A 574 -0.53 26.54 -20.59
CA ALA A 574 -0.51 26.89 -19.18
C ALA A 574 0.17 25.80 -18.34
N TRP A 575 1.49 25.68 -18.47
CA TRP A 575 2.27 24.67 -17.76
C TRP A 575 2.41 25.01 -16.26
N PRO A 576 2.23 24.02 -15.36
CA PRO A 576 2.43 24.20 -13.91
C PRO A 576 3.80 24.74 -13.51
N ASP A 577 4.85 24.38 -14.26
CA ASP A 577 6.23 24.79 -13.95
C ASP A 577 6.67 26.07 -14.68
N GLY A 578 5.72 26.84 -15.22
CA GLY A 578 6.01 28.12 -15.87
C GLY A 578 6.33 27.97 -17.36
N PRO A 579 7.14 28.85 -17.97
CA PRO A 579 7.43 28.77 -19.41
C PRO A 579 7.97 27.41 -19.83
N LEU A 580 7.59 26.95 -21.03
CA LEU A 580 8.00 25.61 -21.52
C LEU A 580 9.52 25.51 -21.72
N HIS A 581 10.16 26.58 -22.19
CA HIS A 581 11.61 26.66 -22.37
C HIS A 581 12.13 27.96 -21.80
N SER A 582 13.37 27.95 -21.31
CA SER A 582 14.18 29.17 -21.20
C SER A 582 15.10 29.30 -22.42
N ARG A 583 15.75 30.46 -22.55
CA ARG A 583 16.74 30.73 -23.59
C ARG A 583 18.02 31.26 -22.97
N ASP A 584 19.16 30.74 -23.42
CA ASP A 584 20.46 31.28 -23.06
C ASP A 584 20.76 32.60 -23.80
N ALA A 585 21.93 33.18 -23.56
CA ALA A 585 22.36 34.44 -24.16
C ALA A 585 22.46 34.38 -25.71
N ASP A 586 22.68 33.18 -26.27
CA ASP A 586 22.76 32.94 -27.71
C ASP A 586 21.37 32.61 -28.31
N GLY A 587 20.31 32.58 -27.49
CA GLY A 587 18.94 32.27 -27.88
C GLY A 587 18.63 30.78 -27.99
N ARG A 588 19.55 29.88 -27.59
CA ARG A 588 19.31 28.42 -27.59
C ARG A 588 18.34 28.05 -26.49
N ARG A 589 17.45 27.10 -26.80
CA ARG A 589 16.43 26.63 -25.87
C ARG A 589 17.02 25.66 -24.85
N SER A 590 16.53 25.75 -23.61
CA SER A 590 16.67 24.68 -22.62
C SER A 590 15.86 23.43 -23.02
N ALA A 591 16.08 22.34 -22.30
CA ALA A 591 15.10 21.26 -22.23
C ALA A 591 13.71 21.79 -21.81
N PRO A 592 12.61 21.14 -22.23
CA PRO A 592 11.28 21.56 -21.83
C PRO A 592 11.09 21.42 -20.31
N ASN A 593 10.24 22.25 -19.71
CA ASN A 593 10.03 22.26 -18.26
C ASN A 593 9.53 20.91 -17.73
N TYR A 594 9.73 20.66 -16.43
CA TYR A 594 9.49 19.34 -15.85
C TYR A 594 8.03 18.88 -15.96
N SER A 595 7.07 19.77 -15.71
CA SER A 595 5.64 19.46 -15.85
C SER A 595 5.18 19.03 -17.25
N SER A 596 6.02 19.16 -18.28
CA SER A 596 5.69 18.79 -19.65
C SER A 596 6.10 17.37 -20.06
N ARG A 597 6.80 16.64 -19.18
CA ARG A 597 7.38 15.33 -19.51
C ARG A 597 6.32 14.28 -19.81
N ASP A 598 5.29 14.21 -18.98
CA ASP A 598 4.12 13.37 -19.16
C ASP A 598 2.94 13.90 -18.34
N GLU A 599 1.78 13.25 -18.50
CA GLU A 599 0.54 13.62 -17.82
C GLU A 599 0.59 13.43 -16.29
N ARG A 600 1.46 12.53 -15.80
CA ARG A 600 1.60 12.24 -14.37
C ARG A 600 2.36 13.37 -13.70
N GLU A 601 3.49 13.78 -14.27
CA GLU A 601 4.26 14.94 -13.82
C GLU A 601 3.46 16.24 -13.93
N PHE A 602 2.69 16.40 -15.02
CA PHE A 602 1.76 17.50 -15.18
C PHE A 602 0.74 17.56 -14.04
N PHE A 603 0.10 16.45 -13.69
CA PHE A 603 -0.88 16.40 -12.61
C PHE A 603 -0.25 16.64 -11.23
N ALA A 604 0.90 16.04 -10.96
CA ALA A 604 1.60 16.19 -9.69
C ALA A 604 2.03 17.66 -9.47
N GLN A 605 2.58 18.31 -10.50
CA GLN A 605 2.95 19.72 -10.42
C GLN A 605 1.73 20.64 -10.36
N LEU A 606 0.65 20.35 -11.09
CA LEU A 606 -0.60 21.11 -10.98
C LEU A 606 -1.22 20.99 -9.58
N THR A 607 -1.07 19.84 -8.93
CA THR A 607 -1.46 19.63 -7.53
C THR A 607 -0.64 20.49 -6.58
N ASN A 608 0.68 20.54 -6.78
CA ASN A 608 1.55 21.48 -6.06
C ASN A 608 1.08 22.94 -6.27
N VAL A 609 0.75 23.35 -7.50
CA VAL A 609 0.22 24.70 -7.78
C VAL A 609 -1.05 24.95 -6.96
N TYR A 610 -2.02 24.03 -7.00
CA TYR A 610 -3.31 24.16 -6.30
C TYR A 610 -3.12 24.33 -4.79
N LEU A 611 -2.22 23.55 -4.20
CA LEU A 611 -1.94 23.55 -2.76
C LEU A 611 -0.88 24.59 -2.34
N ARG A 612 -0.43 25.46 -3.26
CA ARG A 612 0.62 26.47 -3.05
C ARG A 612 1.96 25.88 -2.55
N ALA A 613 2.28 24.68 -3.04
CA ALA A 613 3.45 23.89 -2.72
C ALA A 613 4.43 23.73 -3.90
N ASN A 614 4.35 24.60 -4.91
CA ASN A 614 5.22 24.56 -6.10
C ASN A 614 6.31 25.64 -6.07
N GLY A 615 6.94 25.86 -4.93
CA GLY A 615 8.00 26.86 -4.77
C GLY A 615 9.25 26.60 -5.63
N GLY A 616 10.12 27.62 -5.66
CA GLY A 616 11.43 27.55 -6.34
C GLY A 616 11.36 27.65 -7.87
N ASN A 617 12.45 27.21 -8.50
CA ASN A 617 12.63 27.23 -9.94
C ASN A 617 12.53 25.82 -10.53
N ASP A 618 12.08 25.74 -11.78
CA ASP A 618 12.07 24.50 -12.54
C ASP A 618 13.51 24.06 -12.88
N PRO A 619 13.88 22.79 -12.64
CA PRO A 619 15.26 22.32 -12.79
C PRO A 619 15.76 22.26 -14.25
N TYR A 620 14.87 22.28 -15.25
CA TYR A 620 15.27 22.18 -16.67
C TYR A 620 15.42 23.57 -17.31
N THR A 621 14.52 24.49 -16.97
CA THR A 621 14.51 25.84 -17.53
C THR A 621 15.27 26.84 -16.64
N GLY A 622 15.39 26.58 -15.35
CA GLY A 622 15.93 27.52 -14.35
C GLY A 622 15.00 28.69 -14.02
N LEU A 623 13.77 28.69 -14.56
CA LEU A 623 12.80 29.77 -14.38
C LEU A 623 11.88 29.52 -13.16
N PRO A 624 11.30 30.57 -12.57
CA PRO A 624 10.36 30.41 -11.46
C PRO A 624 9.14 29.56 -11.85
N ARG A 625 8.78 28.62 -10.98
CA ARG A 625 7.55 27.83 -11.13
C ARG A 625 6.30 28.64 -10.82
N VAL A 626 5.14 28.17 -11.28
CA VAL A 626 3.86 28.77 -10.88
C VAL A 626 3.52 28.31 -9.46
N ASN A 627 3.36 29.24 -8.53
CA ASN A 627 2.89 28.93 -7.17
C ASN A 627 1.68 29.80 -6.75
N ALA A 628 0.82 30.13 -7.72
CA ALA A 628 -0.26 31.11 -7.58
C ALA A 628 -1.56 30.55 -6.95
N GLY A 629 -1.64 29.24 -6.72
CA GLY A 629 -2.76 28.63 -6.00
C GLY A 629 -3.96 28.25 -6.87
N PRO A 630 -5.10 27.96 -6.22
CA PRO A 630 -6.34 27.46 -6.84
C PRO A 630 -6.93 28.39 -7.89
N GLU A 631 -6.82 29.70 -7.70
CA GLU A 631 -7.33 30.70 -8.65
C GLU A 631 -6.59 30.66 -9.99
N TRP A 632 -5.28 30.40 -9.96
CA TRP A 632 -4.53 30.16 -11.19
C TRP A 632 -5.03 28.90 -11.88
N VAL A 633 -5.27 27.81 -11.15
CA VAL A 633 -5.84 26.58 -11.72
C VAL A 633 -7.23 26.84 -12.31
N ARG A 634 -8.10 27.55 -11.59
CA ARG A 634 -9.45 27.91 -12.03
C ARG A 634 -9.46 28.67 -13.35
N THR A 635 -8.49 29.56 -13.55
CA THR A 635 -8.41 30.43 -14.73
C THR A 635 -7.61 29.84 -15.88
N ARG A 636 -6.54 29.09 -15.58
CA ARG A 636 -5.57 28.59 -16.56
C ARG A 636 -5.73 27.11 -16.89
N GLN A 637 -6.31 26.33 -15.98
CA GLN A 637 -6.60 24.90 -16.14
C GLN A 637 -8.05 24.58 -15.72
N PRO A 638 -9.06 25.28 -16.29
CA PRO A 638 -10.45 25.18 -15.84
C PRO A 638 -11.05 23.77 -15.95
N ALA A 639 -10.53 22.93 -16.86
CA ALA A 639 -10.97 21.55 -17.02
C ALA A 639 -10.62 20.65 -15.82
N LEU A 640 -9.55 20.97 -15.08
CA LEU A 640 -9.10 20.19 -13.91
C LEU A 640 -9.45 20.84 -12.57
N TYR A 641 -9.81 22.12 -12.56
CA TYR A 641 -10.18 22.81 -11.31
C TYR A 641 -11.31 22.10 -10.53
N PRO A 642 -12.43 21.64 -11.14
CA PRO A 642 -13.46 20.92 -10.40
C PRO A 642 -12.96 19.62 -9.76
N LEU A 643 -12.05 18.91 -10.44
CA LEU A 643 -11.44 17.69 -9.91
C LEU A 643 -10.56 18.02 -8.70
N LEU A 644 -9.62 18.97 -8.83
CA LEU A 644 -8.71 19.33 -7.74
C LEU A 644 -9.45 19.90 -6.52
N ARG A 645 -10.52 20.68 -6.75
CA ARG A 645 -11.40 21.15 -5.67
C ARG A 645 -12.14 20.01 -4.97
N ARG A 646 -12.59 18.99 -5.72
CA ARG A 646 -13.21 17.80 -5.12
C ARG A 646 -12.20 17.02 -4.27
N LEU A 647 -10.99 16.83 -4.79
CA LEU A 647 -9.93 16.05 -4.14
C LEU A 647 -9.40 16.69 -2.85
N TYR A 648 -9.21 18.01 -2.85
CA TYR A 648 -8.47 18.72 -1.81
C TYR A 648 -9.33 19.72 -1.02
N GLY A 649 -10.59 19.90 -1.41
CA GLY A 649 -11.51 20.88 -0.85
C GLY A 649 -11.26 22.30 -1.37
N ASP A 650 -12.05 23.23 -0.84
CA ASP A 650 -11.80 24.65 -1.04
C ASP A 650 -10.49 25.01 -0.37
N ALA A 651 -9.59 25.59 -1.14
CA ALA A 651 -8.32 26.04 -0.62
C ALA A 651 -8.53 27.35 0.13
N THR A 652 -7.96 27.41 1.32
CA THR A 652 -7.93 28.61 2.15
C THR A 652 -7.01 29.66 1.50
N ASP A 653 -7.37 30.94 1.59
CA ASP A 653 -6.55 32.03 1.06
C ASP A 653 -5.18 32.15 1.76
N THR A 654 -5.02 31.51 2.92
CA THR A 654 -3.75 31.46 3.64
C THR A 654 -2.77 30.50 2.99
N ARG A 655 -1.61 31.03 2.58
CA ARG A 655 -0.45 30.23 2.19
C ARG A 655 -0.04 29.37 3.39
N PRO A 656 0.14 28.04 3.24
CA PRO A 656 0.64 27.24 4.34
C PRO A 656 2.07 27.68 4.63
N THR A 657 2.34 28.10 5.87
CA THR A 657 3.66 28.55 6.34
C THR A 657 4.68 27.42 6.47
N ASP A 658 4.21 26.17 6.42
CA ASP A 658 5.00 25.02 6.83
C ASP A 658 5.31 24.10 5.65
N ILE A 659 5.31 24.56 4.40
CA ILE A 659 5.71 23.71 3.25
C ILE A 659 7.21 23.80 3.04
N ASN A 660 7.94 22.70 3.29
CA ASN A 660 9.40 22.62 3.20
C ASN A 660 10.08 23.89 3.77
N PRO A 661 9.93 24.16 5.08
CA PRO A 661 10.26 25.44 5.70
C PRO A 661 11.78 25.63 5.90
N VAL A 662 12.56 25.56 4.82
CA VAL A 662 14.03 25.52 4.87
C VAL A 662 14.59 26.76 5.55
N GLU A 663 14.07 27.95 5.24
CA GLU A 663 14.59 29.21 5.80
C GLU A 663 14.34 29.32 7.31
N ALA A 664 13.14 28.92 7.75
CA ALA A 664 12.78 28.90 9.17
C ALA A 664 13.61 27.86 9.93
N THR A 665 13.73 26.65 9.40
CA THR A 665 14.52 25.56 9.99
C THR A 665 16.00 25.91 10.06
N ASP A 666 16.57 26.53 9.02
CA ASP A 666 17.96 27.00 9.05
C ASP A 666 18.18 28.05 10.16
N THR A 667 17.23 28.97 10.34
CA THR A 667 17.27 29.99 11.41
C THR A 667 17.23 29.34 12.80
N GLU A 668 16.34 28.37 13.01
CA GLU A 668 16.23 27.62 14.27
C GLU A 668 17.49 26.80 14.57
N ASN A 669 18.01 26.09 13.56
CA ASN A 669 19.22 25.30 13.68
C ASN A 669 20.44 26.17 14.01
N GLU A 670 20.55 27.35 13.40
CA GLU A 670 21.63 28.30 13.69
C GLU A 670 21.52 28.87 15.11
N ALA A 671 20.30 29.19 15.58
CA ALA A 671 20.06 29.63 16.96
C ALA A 671 20.43 28.55 17.98
N LEU A 672 20.06 27.28 17.72
CA LEU A 672 20.41 26.15 18.57
C LEU A 672 21.92 25.89 18.57
N ALA A 673 22.58 25.97 17.41
CA ALA A 673 24.03 25.83 17.30
C ALA A 673 24.76 26.91 18.13
N ARG A 674 24.32 28.17 18.06
CA ARG A 674 24.85 29.26 18.89
C ARG A 674 24.60 29.04 20.38
N ALA A 675 23.42 28.55 20.77
CA ALA A 675 23.13 28.25 22.17
C ALA A 675 24.05 27.14 22.71
N ARG A 676 24.23 26.05 21.95
CA ARG A 676 25.16 24.96 22.30
C ARG A 676 26.60 25.46 22.41
N ALA A 677 27.03 26.28 21.45
CA ALA A 677 28.35 26.90 21.47
C ALA A 677 28.56 27.78 22.72
N LEU A 678 27.54 28.55 23.14
CA LEU A 678 27.59 29.37 24.36
C LEU A 678 27.78 28.52 25.60
N PHE A 679 27.03 27.43 25.75
CA PHE A 679 27.21 26.52 26.88
C PHE A 679 28.60 25.88 26.88
N ALA A 680 29.09 25.43 25.72
CA ALA A 680 30.42 24.84 25.61
C ALA A 680 31.54 25.83 25.97
N VAL A 681 31.44 27.08 25.48
CA VAL A 681 32.37 28.16 25.83
C VAL A 681 32.33 28.50 27.33
N ALA A 682 31.14 28.53 27.93
CA ALA A 682 30.96 28.82 29.35
C ALA A 682 31.50 27.71 30.27
N GLU A 683 31.35 26.44 29.86
CA GLU A 683 31.80 25.26 30.60
C GLU A 683 33.28 24.93 30.38
N GLY A 684 33.95 25.61 29.44
CA GLY A 684 35.33 25.32 29.06
C GLY A 684 35.50 23.95 28.43
N THR A 685 34.43 23.37 27.87
CA THR A 685 34.47 22.09 27.18
C THR A 685 34.96 22.29 25.74
N PRO A 686 35.77 21.34 25.21
CA PRO A 686 36.12 21.38 23.79
C PRO A 686 34.85 21.18 22.96
N ALA A 687 34.40 22.24 22.29
CA ALA A 687 33.32 22.14 21.30
C ALA A 687 33.88 21.64 19.97
N GLU A 688 33.02 21.14 19.08
CA GLU A 688 33.39 20.96 17.68
C GLU A 688 33.71 22.34 17.07
N ASP A 689 34.91 22.47 16.49
CA ASP A 689 35.36 23.68 15.80
C ASP A 689 34.39 23.98 14.64
N GLY A 690 33.64 25.08 14.75
CA GLY A 690 32.66 25.46 13.75
C GLY A 690 32.23 26.93 13.84
N PRO A 691 31.58 27.48 12.81
CA PRO A 691 31.33 28.92 12.68
C PRO A 691 30.54 29.52 13.85
N ALA A 692 29.58 28.76 14.41
CA ALA A 692 28.83 29.17 15.59
C ALA A 692 29.69 29.20 16.86
N HIS A 693 30.61 28.25 17.03
CA HIS A 693 31.57 28.25 18.12
C HIS A 693 32.56 29.41 18.01
N GLU A 694 33.13 29.63 16.82
CA GLU A 694 34.03 30.76 16.55
C GLU A 694 33.35 32.11 16.80
N ALA A 695 32.12 32.30 16.32
CA ALA A 695 31.36 33.52 16.53
C ALA A 695 31.06 33.78 18.01
N VAL A 696 30.63 32.75 18.75
CA VAL A 696 30.34 32.86 20.19
C VAL A 696 31.62 33.06 20.99
N ARG A 697 32.72 32.38 20.64
CA ARG A 697 34.02 32.55 21.29
C ARG A 697 34.58 33.95 21.06
N ALA A 698 34.49 34.48 19.85
CA ALA A 698 34.89 35.84 19.52
C ALA A 698 34.09 36.88 20.33
N LEU A 699 32.77 36.67 20.48
CA LEU A 699 31.93 37.52 21.33
C LEU A 699 32.31 37.41 22.81
N TRP A 700 32.56 36.19 23.30
CA TRP A 700 32.96 35.93 24.68
C TRP A 700 34.31 36.56 25.01
N ASP A 701 35.31 36.43 24.13
CA ASP A 701 36.63 37.03 24.30
C ASP A 701 36.58 38.57 24.20
N GLY A 702 35.75 39.11 23.31
CA GLY A 702 35.53 40.54 23.19
C GLY A 702 34.84 41.18 24.41
N THR A 703 34.01 40.43 25.14
CA THR A 703 33.33 40.87 26.36
C THR A 703 34.17 40.61 27.63
N ALA A 704 34.90 39.50 27.68
CA ALA A 704 35.84 39.17 28.77
C ALA A 704 37.01 40.16 28.86
N GLY A 705 37.38 40.84 27.77
CA GLY A 705 38.34 41.95 27.78
C GLY A 705 37.90 43.17 28.63
N THR A 706 36.62 43.25 29.02
CA THR A 706 36.06 44.29 29.90
C THR A 706 35.58 43.79 31.26
N HIS A 707 35.65 42.49 31.53
CA HIS A 707 35.15 41.92 32.78
C HIS A 707 36.27 41.71 33.79
N VAL A 708 36.32 42.56 34.82
CA VAL A 708 37.02 42.22 36.08
C VAL A 708 36.15 41.16 36.78
N PRO A 709 36.68 39.96 37.09
CA PRO A 709 35.93 38.96 37.84
C PRO A 709 35.54 39.53 39.22
N GLN A 710 34.27 39.50 39.57
CA GLN A 710 33.86 39.69 40.96
C GLN A 710 34.34 38.45 41.76
N PRO A 711 35.12 38.62 42.83
CA PRO A 711 35.57 37.49 43.64
C PRO A 711 34.36 36.88 44.36
N HIS A 712 34.01 35.64 44.00
CA HIS A 712 33.09 34.84 44.81
C HIS A 712 33.84 34.25 46.02
N PRO A 713 33.24 34.28 47.23
CA PRO A 713 33.77 33.54 48.37
C PRO A 713 33.83 32.04 48.04
N PRO A 714 34.89 31.32 48.44
CA PRO A 714 34.99 29.89 48.17
C PRO A 714 33.84 29.11 48.82
N ALA A 715 33.32 28.12 48.09
CA ALA A 715 32.29 27.22 48.57
C ALA A 715 32.77 26.46 49.83
N ALA A 716 31.88 26.32 50.82
CA ALA A 716 32.17 25.58 52.04
C ALA A 716 32.43 24.09 51.72
N PRO A 717 33.41 23.45 52.38
CA PRO A 717 33.74 22.06 52.13
C PRO A 717 32.59 21.13 52.55
N PRO A 718 32.44 19.97 51.89
CA PRO A 718 31.35 19.03 52.15
C PRO A 718 31.48 18.40 53.54
N VAL A 719 30.35 18.25 54.23
CA VAL A 719 30.24 17.59 55.53
C VAL A 719 30.49 16.08 55.36
N PRO A 720 31.36 15.45 56.18
CA PRO A 720 31.61 14.02 56.07
C PRO A 720 30.40 13.20 56.57
N VAL A 721 30.08 12.16 55.81
CA VAL A 721 29.04 11.16 56.11
C VAL A 721 29.46 10.32 57.32
N PRO A 722 28.62 10.15 58.36
CA PRO A 722 28.92 9.22 59.44
C PRO A 722 28.65 7.79 58.98
N THR A 723 29.71 7.01 58.78
CA THR A 723 29.63 5.55 58.93
C THR A 723 29.73 5.22 60.40
N ASP A 724 28.67 4.64 60.97
CA ASP A 724 28.87 3.73 62.09
C ASP A 724 27.93 2.53 62.00
N ALA A 725 28.57 1.37 61.95
CA ALA A 725 27.96 0.06 61.97
C ALA A 725 27.84 -0.39 63.43
N ARG A 726 26.67 -0.91 63.83
CA ARG A 726 26.54 -1.92 64.90
C ARG A 726 25.17 -2.60 64.86
N ARG A 727 25.22 -3.91 64.56
CA ARG A 727 24.27 -5.01 64.82
C ARG A 727 22.91 -5.01 64.14
#